data_AF-A0AB34YBQ7-F1
#
_entry.id   AF-A0AB34YBQ7-F1
#
_cell.length_a   1.000
_cell.length_b   1.000
_cell.length_c   1.000
_cell.angle_alpha   90.00
_cell.angle_beta   90.00
_cell.angle_gamma   90.00
#
_symmetry.space_group_name_H-M   'P 1'
#
loop_
_entity.id
_entity.type
_entity.pdbx_description
1 polymer ?
#
loop_
_entity_poly.entity_id
_entity_poly.type
_entity_poly.pdbx_seq_one_letter_code
_entity_poly.pdbx_strand_id
1 'polypeptide(L)'
;MYDRSKDLIVVAMPLYGHAALALEALESILTSQTVFRTQIVVSVDGDPRREVFDSLALYSAAHPNIHVIFGENAGPGGARNRAVDYILEEMPDVKAVYFVDADNRVQPHTIDTLYRKLLASNAGWVYTNIDTFSVNWRAHYGDSYSRLIHCITDNICDTGSMISAEVFHSGVRFDDDRQNGFEDWEFWLSAIEAGFVGTPCHDTGFEYRLRAESRFKEANRDRSGSINFLRKRHKALFRRPTLVGFEHEECPRYGVIRAGEGTVSFFTDPSLGATDLKFDDAIRAFWGSVSEPDNFHFPPFLASSNTETLKLLARSRLFPNILSRLEKLSEQANIVFVELTNVENERRIDTEIMPSGTRQPHADLIFVSTRLIREIIENDALNWFASLGTQQLWPTSARMKVRFPFPRVRQRRALSRPEQSMLNLVTSIATSPLKQSAAMRWTWRPRRLPALSEMYQVLRDELGGGPVLPLAHNTAKKKTAAVLVPNASFGGAEKVAYAAGRELKNQGFETHLFVLGNERMDVLDEFDQSFDYLHFWKDGIPAWGDTNRFLGQDFITEDHPLDWSILRGQLSGFDLVVNNHVMAAHPLMGKLRSEGTRTACYLHVVDETVFRRQAGQPYAAIAFEHAYDAFLTCSDQLKIYLHSFGVPFEKVFSVPNGASFSIDAKQRAQVAAARKEGRKGRPMRILYMGRLDRQKGIDRLHDAIMKLREQGISFDAQAIGGEILSDDPSASWMTKLQEAGVRVSPPVFDGKDIANHLAWADVLLMPSRWEGAPLMIAEAQQLGCVPVATAVGAVDELINHGRDGILIRNGNDAQIVADMTRILTILAQDNDALMRTAEGALASAAHRTWSAAFSDFTDWANEISPVYPKSRPSQPNVADDASAIAVLPGRAVA
;
A
#
# COMPACT_ATOMS: atom_id res chain seq x y z
N MET A 1 48.19 -15.73 4.05
CA MET A 1 47.50 -14.81 3.13
C MET A 1 47.31 -15.54 1.82
N TYR A 2 46.09 -15.55 1.29
CA TYR A 2 45.82 -16.10 -0.05
C TYR A 2 46.48 -15.18 -1.10
N ASP A 3 47.28 -15.75 -2.00
CA ASP A 3 47.95 -15.02 -3.07
C ASP A 3 46.95 -14.70 -4.18
N ARG A 4 46.45 -13.45 -4.17
CA ARG A 4 45.42 -12.98 -5.10
C ARG A 4 45.91 -12.84 -6.54
N SER A 5 47.22 -12.90 -6.82
CA SER A 5 47.71 -12.93 -8.22
C SER A 5 47.25 -14.19 -8.99
N LYS A 6 46.78 -15.21 -8.27
CA LYS A 6 46.22 -16.44 -8.84
C LYS A 6 44.76 -16.33 -9.24
N ASP A 7 44.06 -15.27 -8.83
CA ASP A 7 42.66 -15.08 -9.19
C ASP A 7 42.52 -14.90 -10.69
N LEU A 8 41.56 -15.63 -11.26
CA LEU A 8 41.28 -15.63 -12.68
C LEU A 8 40.14 -14.65 -12.99
N ILE A 9 40.42 -13.70 -13.87
CA ILE A 9 39.45 -12.79 -14.49
C ILE A 9 39.32 -13.18 -15.95
N VAL A 10 38.10 -13.29 -16.45
CA VAL A 10 37.86 -13.59 -17.87
C VAL A 10 37.23 -12.38 -18.55
N VAL A 11 37.81 -11.95 -19.68
CA VAL A 11 37.19 -10.95 -20.54
C VAL A 11 36.34 -11.65 -21.59
N ALA A 12 35.04 -11.42 -21.58
CA ALA A 12 34.09 -12.02 -22.50
C ALA A 12 33.68 -11.02 -23.59
N MET A 13 33.93 -11.37 -24.85
CA MET A 13 33.63 -10.51 -26.00
C MET A 13 32.59 -11.17 -26.91
N PRO A 14 31.32 -10.72 -26.89
CA PRO A 14 30.36 -11.13 -27.92
C PRO A 14 30.73 -10.49 -29.26
N LEU A 15 30.66 -11.27 -30.35
CA LEU A 15 31.09 -10.81 -31.66
C LEU A 15 30.10 -11.20 -32.76
N TYR A 16 29.54 -10.18 -33.41
CA TYR A 16 28.88 -10.28 -34.71
C TYR A 16 29.19 -9.00 -35.49
N GLY A 17 30.03 -9.09 -36.52
CA GLY A 17 30.52 -7.90 -37.21
C GLY A 17 32.01 -7.66 -37.06
N HIS A 18 32.37 -6.46 -37.52
CA HIS A 18 33.47 -5.65 -36.98
C HIS A 18 34.83 -6.34 -36.81
N ALA A 19 35.19 -7.28 -37.70
CA ALA A 19 36.49 -7.97 -37.66
C ALA A 19 37.66 -7.01 -37.36
N ALA A 20 37.70 -5.85 -38.02
CA ALA A 20 38.75 -4.85 -37.81
C ALA A 20 38.74 -4.20 -36.42
N LEU A 21 37.55 -3.90 -35.86
CA LEU A 21 37.45 -3.28 -34.54
C LEU A 21 37.64 -4.32 -33.43
N ALA A 22 37.27 -5.58 -33.67
CA ALA A 22 37.47 -6.68 -32.73
C ALA A 22 38.96 -6.89 -32.44
N LEU A 23 39.82 -6.79 -33.46
CA LEU A 23 41.27 -6.86 -33.25
C LEU A 23 41.78 -5.70 -32.39
N GLU A 24 41.29 -4.49 -32.64
CA GLU A 24 41.62 -3.31 -31.83
C GLU A 24 41.17 -3.46 -30.37
N ALA A 25 39.97 -4.00 -30.14
CA ALA A 25 39.47 -4.32 -28.80
C ALA A 25 40.37 -5.36 -28.11
N LEU A 26 40.72 -6.45 -28.81
CA LEU A 26 41.62 -7.50 -28.30
C LEU A 26 43.00 -6.95 -27.93
N GLU A 27 43.61 -6.11 -28.78
CA GLU A 27 44.90 -5.47 -28.48
C GLU A 27 44.82 -4.59 -27.21
N SER A 28 43.73 -3.85 -27.03
CA SER A 28 43.54 -3.05 -25.81
C SER A 28 43.43 -3.92 -24.54
N ILE A 29 42.85 -5.11 -24.66
CA ILE A 29 42.76 -6.08 -23.55
C ILE A 29 44.13 -6.72 -23.29
N LEU A 30 44.85 -7.16 -24.33
CA LEU A 30 46.17 -7.79 -24.21
C LEU A 30 47.23 -6.85 -23.62
N THR A 31 47.10 -5.55 -23.85
CA THR A 31 47.99 -4.52 -23.29
C THR A 31 47.60 -4.05 -21.89
N SER A 32 46.57 -4.66 -21.28
CA SER A 32 46.16 -4.35 -19.91
C SER A 32 47.24 -4.68 -18.88
N GLN A 33 47.47 -3.75 -17.95
CA GLN A 33 48.40 -3.84 -16.84
C GLN A 33 47.66 -4.29 -15.59
N THR A 34 47.71 -5.60 -15.31
CA THR A 34 47.10 -6.20 -14.13
C THR A 34 48.00 -7.26 -13.50
N VAL A 35 47.87 -7.44 -12.18
CA VAL A 35 48.56 -8.50 -11.44
C VAL A 35 47.79 -9.82 -11.38
N PHE A 36 46.56 -9.84 -11.90
CA PHE A 36 45.66 -11.00 -11.89
C PHE A 36 45.85 -11.84 -13.16
N ARG A 37 45.45 -13.12 -13.12
CA ARG A 37 45.43 -13.96 -14.32
C ARG A 37 44.25 -13.53 -15.20
N THR A 38 44.53 -13.29 -16.48
CA THR A 38 43.49 -12.89 -17.44
C THR A 38 43.40 -13.88 -18.60
N GLN A 39 42.18 -14.32 -18.91
CA GLN A 39 41.84 -15.06 -20.12
C GLN A 39 40.82 -14.26 -20.94
N ILE A 40 40.75 -14.50 -22.24
CA ILE A 40 39.83 -13.83 -23.15
C ILE A 40 38.98 -14.89 -23.84
N VAL A 41 37.66 -14.75 -23.80
CA VAL A 41 36.71 -15.62 -24.49
C VAL A 41 35.94 -14.81 -25.52
N VAL A 42 36.15 -15.10 -26.80
CA VAL A 42 35.46 -14.48 -27.93
C VAL A 42 34.34 -15.39 -28.40
N SER A 43 33.09 -14.95 -28.22
CA SER A 43 31.90 -15.70 -28.63
C SER A 43 31.37 -15.17 -29.96
N VAL A 44 31.67 -15.90 -31.04
CA VAL A 44 31.26 -15.55 -32.41
C VAL A 44 29.83 -16.00 -32.65
N ASP A 45 28.95 -15.04 -32.94
CA ASP A 45 27.51 -15.25 -32.96
C ASP A 45 26.96 -15.49 -34.38
N GLY A 46 27.34 -16.63 -34.97
CA GLY A 46 26.87 -17.05 -36.30
C GLY A 46 27.26 -16.09 -37.42
N ASP A 47 28.43 -15.48 -37.31
CA ASP A 47 28.93 -14.53 -38.29
C ASP A 47 29.33 -15.24 -39.60
N PRO A 48 28.71 -14.90 -40.75
CA PRO A 48 29.02 -15.57 -42.01
C PRO A 48 30.31 -15.06 -42.67
N ARG A 49 30.93 -14.00 -42.14
CA ARG A 49 32.08 -13.32 -42.78
C ARG A 49 33.39 -14.07 -42.52
N ARG A 50 34.07 -14.45 -43.60
CA ARG A 50 35.30 -15.25 -43.55
C ARG A 50 36.45 -14.51 -42.87
N GLU A 51 36.51 -13.19 -43.04
CA GLU A 51 37.52 -12.32 -42.45
C GLU A 51 37.47 -12.32 -40.91
N VAL A 52 36.31 -12.55 -40.29
CA VAL A 52 36.18 -12.70 -38.83
C VAL A 52 36.87 -13.99 -38.38
N PHE A 53 36.59 -15.10 -39.07
CA PHE A 53 37.20 -16.39 -38.77
C PHE A 53 38.72 -16.35 -38.93
N ASP A 54 39.20 -15.91 -40.09
CA ASP A 54 40.63 -15.92 -40.41
C ASP A 54 41.43 -15.05 -39.42
N SER A 55 40.88 -13.88 -39.03
CA SER A 55 41.54 -12.98 -38.07
C SER A 55 41.59 -13.57 -36.66
N LEU A 56 40.50 -14.15 -36.16
CA LEU A 56 40.45 -14.73 -34.81
C LEU A 56 41.26 -16.02 -34.69
N ALA A 57 41.28 -16.85 -35.73
CA ALA A 57 42.10 -18.06 -35.77
C ALA A 57 43.60 -17.71 -35.65
N LEU A 58 44.04 -16.65 -36.35
CA LEU A 58 45.42 -16.17 -36.25
C LEU A 58 45.73 -15.66 -34.83
N TYR A 59 44.85 -14.86 -34.25
CA TYR A 59 45.05 -14.30 -32.91
C TYR A 59 45.06 -15.37 -31.82
N SER A 60 44.14 -16.33 -31.85
CA SER A 60 44.11 -17.45 -30.90
C SER A 60 45.34 -18.35 -31.03
N ALA A 61 45.88 -18.53 -32.24
CA ALA A 61 47.13 -19.24 -32.45
C ALA A 61 48.36 -18.47 -31.90
N ALA A 62 48.35 -17.14 -31.97
CA ALA A 62 49.44 -16.29 -31.47
C ALA A 62 49.37 -16.07 -29.95
N HIS A 63 48.18 -16.13 -29.35
CA HIS A 63 47.92 -15.80 -27.94
C HIS A 63 47.16 -16.94 -27.25
N PRO A 64 47.86 -17.82 -26.48
CA PRO A 64 47.25 -18.98 -25.81
C PRO A 64 46.16 -18.64 -24.78
N ASN A 65 46.06 -17.38 -24.38
CA ASN A 65 45.04 -16.87 -23.46
C ASN A 65 43.75 -16.42 -24.17
N ILE A 66 43.65 -16.56 -25.50
CA ILE A 66 42.47 -16.24 -26.29
C ILE A 66 41.76 -17.53 -26.73
N HIS A 67 40.53 -17.68 -26.27
CA HIS A 67 39.62 -18.78 -26.62
C HIS A 67 38.55 -18.25 -27.55
N VAL A 68 38.38 -18.89 -28.71
CA VAL A 68 37.37 -18.48 -29.70
C VAL A 68 36.34 -19.59 -29.81
N ILE A 69 35.08 -19.26 -29.50
CA ILE A 69 33.96 -20.20 -29.58
C ILE A 69 32.98 -19.72 -30.66
N PHE A 70 32.52 -20.67 -31.48
CA PHE A 70 31.57 -20.40 -32.56
C PHE A 70 30.22 -21.00 -32.21
N GLY A 71 29.14 -20.26 -32.44
CA GLY A 71 27.78 -20.78 -32.35
C GLY A 71 26.89 -20.23 -33.44
N GLU A 72 25.66 -20.75 -33.50
CA GLU A 72 24.62 -20.16 -34.33
C GLU A 72 24.31 -18.74 -33.86
N ASN A 73 23.86 -17.87 -34.77
CA ASN A 73 23.46 -16.53 -34.39
C ASN A 73 22.31 -16.68 -33.37
N ALA A 74 22.50 -16.16 -32.16
CA ALA A 74 21.53 -16.13 -31.07
C ALA A 74 21.22 -14.68 -30.60
N GLY A 75 21.92 -13.68 -31.12
CA GLY A 75 21.85 -12.29 -30.67
C GLY A 75 22.82 -12.00 -29.51
N PRO A 76 22.94 -10.72 -29.09
CA PRO A 76 23.94 -10.31 -28.10
C PRO A 76 23.84 -11.05 -26.76
N GLY A 77 22.63 -11.20 -26.19
CA GLY A 77 22.41 -11.95 -24.95
C GLY A 77 22.79 -13.42 -25.07
N GLY A 78 22.38 -14.09 -26.16
CA GLY A 78 22.75 -15.48 -26.45
C GLY A 78 24.25 -15.68 -26.63
N ALA A 79 24.93 -14.75 -27.32
CA ALA A 79 26.38 -14.78 -27.49
C ALA A 79 27.12 -14.62 -26.14
N ARG A 80 26.65 -13.71 -25.28
CA ARG A 80 27.16 -13.51 -23.92
C ARG A 80 26.94 -14.76 -23.06
N ASN A 81 25.75 -15.35 -23.08
CA ASN A 81 25.45 -16.57 -22.34
C ASN A 81 26.33 -17.74 -22.78
N ARG A 82 26.56 -17.92 -24.09
CA ARG A 82 27.49 -18.93 -24.60
C ARG A 82 28.91 -18.74 -24.07
N ALA A 83 29.38 -17.49 -23.99
CA ALA A 83 30.67 -17.19 -23.37
C ALA A 83 30.68 -17.56 -21.89
N VAL A 84 29.64 -17.18 -21.14
CA VAL A 84 29.49 -17.52 -19.72
C VAL A 84 29.50 -19.03 -19.50
N ASP A 85 28.73 -19.80 -20.27
CA ASP A 85 28.63 -21.23 -20.07
C ASP A 85 29.98 -21.93 -20.35
N TYR A 86 30.69 -21.53 -21.41
CA TYR A 86 32.06 -21.99 -21.67
C TYR A 86 33.02 -21.62 -20.52
N ILE A 87 32.93 -20.39 -19.99
CA ILE A 87 33.76 -19.94 -18.88
C ILE A 87 33.52 -20.78 -17.63
N LEU A 88 32.26 -21.03 -17.28
CA LEU A 88 31.92 -21.79 -16.08
C LEU A 88 32.28 -23.28 -16.19
N GLU A 89 32.25 -23.84 -17.40
CA GLU A 89 32.61 -25.23 -17.68
C GLU A 89 34.14 -25.43 -17.71
N GLU A 90 34.85 -24.64 -18.51
CA GLU A 90 36.28 -24.83 -18.78
C GLU A 90 37.20 -24.08 -17.81
N MET A 91 36.67 -23.07 -17.11
CA MET A 91 37.44 -22.20 -16.21
C MET A 91 36.77 -22.08 -14.82
N PRO A 92 36.56 -23.19 -14.09
CA PRO A 92 35.77 -23.20 -12.85
C PRO A 92 36.40 -22.40 -11.68
N ASP A 93 37.67 -21.99 -11.78
CA ASP A 93 38.34 -21.12 -10.81
C ASP A 93 38.11 -19.62 -11.05
N VAL A 94 37.34 -19.25 -12.09
CA VAL A 94 36.99 -17.87 -12.43
C VAL A 94 36.38 -17.12 -11.24
N LYS A 95 36.80 -15.87 -11.06
CA LYS A 95 36.31 -14.98 -10.00
C LYS A 95 35.40 -13.89 -10.52
N ALA A 96 35.69 -13.38 -11.72
CA ALA A 96 34.90 -12.34 -12.35
C ALA A 96 34.96 -12.44 -13.87
N VAL A 97 33.89 -11.97 -14.51
CA VAL A 97 33.77 -11.84 -15.95
C VAL A 97 33.62 -10.35 -16.29
N TYR A 98 34.45 -9.84 -17.18
CA TYR A 98 34.39 -8.47 -17.69
C TYR A 98 33.91 -8.50 -19.15
N PHE A 99 32.75 -7.92 -19.44
CA PHE A 99 32.25 -7.90 -20.82
C PHE A 99 32.79 -6.69 -21.57
N VAL A 100 33.23 -6.92 -22.80
CA VAL A 100 33.71 -5.87 -23.70
C VAL A 100 33.12 -6.14 -25.07
N ASP A 101 32.30 -5.23 -25.57
CA ASP A 101 31.81 -5.31 -26.95
C ASP A 101 32.96 -5.09 -27.94
N ALA A 102 32.87 -5.77 -29.09
CA ALA A 102 33.97 -5.85 -30.06
C ALA A 102 34.36 -4.52 -30.73
N ASP A 103 33.65 -3.42 -30.50
CA ASP A 103 34.02 -2.09 -30.99
C ASP A 103 34.47 -1.10 -29.91
N ASN A 104 34.53 -1.54 -28.65
CA ASN A 104 35.01 -0.76 -27.51
C ASN A 104 36.47 -1.07 -27.16
N ARG A 105 37.08 -0.21 -26.33
CA ARG A 105 38.47 -0.37 -25.87
C ARG A 105 38.54 -0.46 -24.35
N VAL A 106 39.62 -1.03 -23.86
CA VAL A 106 39.93 -1.15 -22.43
C VAL A 106 41.17 -0.33 -22.10
N GLN A 107 41.10 0.53 -21.09
CA GLN A 107 42.27 1.29 -20.64
C GLN A 107 43.23 0.35 -19.88
N PRO A 108 44.54 0.66 -19.86
CA PRO A 108 45.55 -0.26 -19.32
C PRO A 108 45.25 -0.78 -17.91
N HIS A 109 44.70 0.03 -17.02
CA HIS A 109 44.46 -0.37 -15.62
C HIS A 109 43.00 -0.76 -15.33
N THR A 110 42.09 -0.77 -16.32
CA THR A 110 40.66 -0.99 -16.07
C THR A 110 40.37 -2.32 -15.37
N ILE A 111 40.92 -3.42 -15.89
CA ILE A 111 40.68 -4.77 -15.33
C ILE A 111 41.17 -4.86 -13.88
N ASP A 112 42.37 -4.34 -13.59
CA ASP A 112 42.96 -4.36 -12.25
C ASP A 112 42.11 -3.54 -11.25
N THR A 113 41.74 -2.32 -11.63
CA THR A 113 40.95 -1.41 -10.80
C THR A 113 39.56 -1.96 -10.51
N LEU A 114 38.85 -2.46 -11.54
CA LEU A 114 37.51 -3.02 -11.38
C LEU A 114 37.51 -4.24 -10.46
N TYR A 115 38.46 -5.16 -10.62
CA TYR A 115 38.50 -6.36 -9.78
C TYR A 115 38.86 -6.04 -8.33
N ARG A 116 39.80 -5.10 -8.09
CA ARG A 116 40.09 -4.63 -6.74
C ARG A 116 38.86 -4.00 -6.08
N LYS A 117 38.08 -3.21 -6.84
CA LYS A 117 36.84 -2.62 -6.35
C LYS A 117 35.79 -3.68 -6.04
N LEU A 118 35.65 -4.71 -6.89
CA LEU A 118 34.74 -5.84 -6.66
C LEU A 118 35.10 -6.57 -5.36
N LEU A 119 36.38 -6.89 -5.17
CA LEU A 119 36.89 -7.52 -3.95
C LEU A 119 36.68 -6.68 -2.69
N ALA A 120 36.69 -5.35 -2.81
CA ALA A 120 36.52 -4.44 -1.69
C ALA A 120 35.04 -4.18 -1.31
N SER A 121 34.09 -4.51 -2.19
CA SER A 121 32.69 -4.04 -2.07
C SER A 121 31.66 -5.13 -1.79
N ASN A 122 32.05 -6.41 -1.77
CA ASN A 122 31.12 -7.55 -1.75
C ASN A 122 29.98 -7.40 -2.78
N ALA A 123 30.19 -6.65 -3.86
CA ALA A 123 29.17 -6.37 -4.86
C ALA A 123 29.01 -7.57 -5.81
N GLY A 124 27.85 -7.68 -6.44
CA GLY A 124 27.65 -8.60 -7.57
C GLY A 124 28.36 -8.13 -8.83
N TRP A 125 28.53 -6.82 -8.99
CA TRP A 125 29.24 -6.22 -10.12
C TRP A 125 29.80 -4.83 -9.79
N VAL A 126 30.72 -4.38 -10.64
CA VAL A 126 31.30 -3.03 -10.65
C VAL A 126 31.03 -2.40 -12.00
N TYR A 127 30.42 -1.21 -12.01
CA TYR A 127 30.13 -0.44 -13.22
C TYR A 127 30.90 0.88 -13.23
N THR A 128 31.17 1.42 -14.42
CA THR A 128 31.95 2.65 -14.60
C THR A 128 31.10 3.79 -15.15
N ASN A 129 31.65 5.01 -15.12
CA ASN A 129 31.15 6.09 -15.96
C ASN A 129 31.48 5.81 -17.43
N ILE A 130 30.75 6.44 -18.37
CA ILE A 130 30.99 6.28 -19.80
C ILE A 130 31.74 7.49 -20.35
N ASP A 131 32.82 7.23 -21.07
CA ASP A 131 33.56 8.20 -21.86
C ASP A 131 33.61 7.75 -23.33
N THR A 132 32.97 8.50 -24.23
CA THR A 132 33.03 8.15 -25.65
C THR A 132 34.18 8.83 -26.37
N PHE A 133 34.78 8.13 -27.33
CA PHE A 133 35.91 8.64 -28.12
C PHE A 133 35.59 8.86 -29.61
N SER A 134 34.40 8.48 -30.08
CA SER A 134 33.93 8.67 -31.47
C SER A 134 32.98 9.87 -31.63
N VAL A 135 32.19 10.17 -30.60
CA VAL A 135 31.27 11.32 -30.50
C VAL A 135 31.58 12.04 -29.19
N ASN A 136 31.38 13.35 -29.09
CA ASN A 136 31.58 14.07 -27.83
C ASN A 136 30.37 13.86 -26.90
N TRP A 137 30.32 12.71 -26.23
CA TRP A 137 29.28 12.37 -25.26
C TRP A 137 29.88 11.65 -24.05
N ARG A 138 29.39 11.96 -22.86
CA ARG A 138 29.93 11.45 -21.59
C ARG A 138 28.78 11.38 -20.60
N ALA A 139 28.80 10.42 -19.69
CA ALA A 139 27.76 10.27 -18.68
C ALA A 139 28.33 9.96 -17.30
N HIS A 140 27.74 10.58 -16.29
CA HIS A 140 27.97 10.26 -14.89
C HIS A 140 26.75 9.54 -14.31
N TYR A 141 27.00 8.43 -13.62
CA TYR A 141 25.97 7.58 -13.01
C TYR A 141 25.91 7.68 -11.48
N GLY A 142 26.45 8.76 -10.91
CA GLY A 142 26.45 9.00 -9.46
C GLY A 142 27.52 8.22 -8.71
N ASP A 143 27.89 8.69 -7.52
CA ASP A 143 28.93 8.10 -6.67
C ASP A 143 28.46 6.93 -5.80
N SER A 144 27.17 6.60 -5.88
CA SER A 144 26.56 5.49 -5.16
C SER A 144 25.63 4.71 -6.08
N TYR A 145 25.53 3.40 -5.84
CA TYR A 145 24.60 2.53 -6.56
C TYR A 145 23.20 2.65 -5.96
N SER A 146 22.20 2.90 -6.80
CA SER A 146 20.80 2.92 -6.40
C SER A 146 20.00 1.88 -7.18
N ARG A 147 19.42 0.91 -6.45
CA ARG A 147 18.46 -0.04 -7.02
C ARG A 147 17.22 0.69 -7.49
N LEU A 148 16.78 1.73 -6.77
CA LEU A 148 15.62 2.50 -7.16
C LEU A 148 15.82 3.14 -8.54
N ILE A 149 16.91 3.89 -8.73
CA ILE A 149 17.25 4.50 -10.04
C ILE A 149 17.34 3.43 -11.13
N HIS A 150 18.03 2.32 -10.85
CA HIS A 150 18.22 1.26 -11.83
C HIS A 150 16.90 0.59 -12.23
N CYS A 151 15.96 0.44 -11.30
CA CYS A 151 14.67 -0.18 -11.60
C CYS A 151 13.77 0.74 -12.43
N ILE A 152 13.59 2.00 -12.01
CA ILE A 152 12.48 2.85 -12.53
C ILE A 152 12.92 4.00 -13.44
N THR A 153 14.22 4.33 -13.50
CA THR A 153 14.69 5.51 -14.26
C THR A 153 15.39 5.12 -15.56
N ASP A 154 16.49 4.37 -15.49
CA ASP A 154 17.33 4.04 -16.64
C ASP A 154 18.24 2.84 -16.35
N ASN A 155 18.75 2.21 -17.41
CA ASN A 155 19.87 1.28 -17.26
C ASN A 155 21.15 2.08 -16.95
N ILE A 156 21.62 2.00 -15.71
CA ILE A 156 22.81 2.71 -15.23
C ILE A 156 24.08 1.86 -15.31
N CYS A 157 23.96 0.60 -15.73
CA CYS A 157 25.06 -0.34 -15.87
C CYS A 157 25.18 -0.79 -17.33
N ASP A 158 26.28 -0.41 -17.98
CA ASP A 158 26.60 -0.94 -19.30
C ASP A 158 27.14 -2.37 -19.18
N THR A 159 27.07 -3.12 -20.27
CA THR A 159 27.82 -4.36 -20.48
C THR A 159 29.31 -4.22 -20.19
N GLY A 160 29.91 -3.03 -20.35
CA GLY A 160 31.26 -2.68 -19.88
C GLY A 160 31.49 -2.72 -18.36
N SER A 161 30.69 -3.48 -17.61
CA SER A 161 30.80 -3.71 -16.16
C SER A 161 31.50 -5.04 -15.87
N MET A 162 32.23 -5.10 -14.76
CA MET A 162 32.82 -6.35 -14.27
C MET A 162 31.85 -7.05 -13.32
N ILE A 163 31.53 -8.31 -13.60
CA ILE A 163 30.52 -9.09 -12.89
C ILE A 163 31.21 -10.23 -12.13
N SER A 164 30.84 -10.42 -10.87
CA SER A 164 31.27 -11.57 -10.07
C SER A 164 30.77 -12.87 -10.69
N ALA A 165 31.63 -13.90 -10.73
CA ALA A 165 31.22 -15.24 -11.17
C ALA A 165 30.05 -15.81 -10.35
N GLU A 166 29.89 -15.37 -9.10
CA GLU A 166 28.76 -15.75 -8.23
C GLU A 166 27.39 -15.40 -8.83
N VAL A 167 27.29 -14.29 -9.58
CA VAL A 167 26.05 -13.90 -10.24
C VAL A 167 25.62 -14.98 -11.23
N PHE A 168 26.54 -15.46 -12.06
CA PHE A 168 26.26 -16.52 -13.02
C PHE A 168 26.05 -17.89 -12.37
N HIS A 169 26.79 -18.21 -11.30
CA HIS A 169 26.56 -19.43 -10.53
C HIS A 169 25.18 -19.47 -9.84
N SER A 170 24.58 -18.30 -9.55
CA SER A 170 23.21 -18.21 -9.02
C SER A 170 22.12 -18.54 -10.04
N GLY A 171 22.50 -18.71 -11.33
CA GLY A 171 21.60 -18.99 -12.44
C GLY A 171 21.17 -17.76 -13.23
N VAL A 172 21.62 -16.55 -12.88
CA VAL A 172 21.35 -15.34 -13.66
C VAL A 172 22.07 -15.42 -15.01
N ARG A 173 21.35 -15.05 -16.08
CA ARG A 173 21.78 -15.06 -17.48
C ARG A 173 21.18 -13.87 -18.21
N PHE A 174 21.73 -13.49 -19.35
CA PHE A 174 21.17 -12.45 -20.20
C PHE A 174 19.92 -12.95 -20.93
N ASP A 175 18.95 -12.07 -21.19
CA ASP A 175 17.80 -12.38 -22.01
C ASP A 175 18.22 -12.73 -23.45
N ASP A 176 17.72 -13.84 -23.99
CA ASP A 176 17.99 -14.28 -25.36
C ASP A 176 16.87 -13.89 -26.35
N ASP A 177 15.79 -13.27 -25.87
CA ASP A 177 14.73 -12.75 -26.72
C ASP A 177 15.23 -11.53 -27.53
N ARG A 178 15.42 -11.76 -28.83
CA ARG A 178 15.90 -10.76 -29.78
C ARG A 178 14.93 -9.62 -30.04
N GLN A 179 13.65 -9.78 -29.70
CA GLN A 179 12.65 -8.72 -29.82
C GLN A 179 12.76 -7.72 -28.67
N ASN A 180 13.39 -8.11 -27.56
CA ASN A 180 13.72 -7.22 -26.47
C ASN A 180 15.02 -6.47 -26.78
N GLY A 181 14.95 -5.14 -26.87
CA GLY A 181 16.11 -4.26 -27.10
C GLY A 181 16.84 -3.82 -25.82
N PHE A 182 16.46 -4.37 -24.66
CA PHE A 182 17.01 -4.08 -23.34
C PHE A 182 17.49 -5.36 -22.62
N GLU A 183 18.20 -6.25 -23.33
CA GLU A 183 18.69 -7.51 -22.78
C GLU A 183 19.68 -7.32 -21.63
N ASP A 184 20.43 -6.21 -21.67
CA ASP A 184 21.36 -5.78 -20.64
C ASP A 184 20.63 -5.28 -19.40
N TRP A 185 19.59 -4.47 -19.55
CA TRP A 185 18.79 -4.00 -18.42
C TRP A 185 18.06 -5.18 -17.75
N GLU A 186 17.50 -6.11 -18.53
CA GLU A 186 16.87 -7.34 -18.00
C GLU A 186 17.84 -8.14 -17.13
N PHE A 187 19.09 -8.32 -17.59
CA PHE A 187 20.11 -9.03 -16.84
C PHE A 187 20.34 -8.40 -15.46
N TRP A 188 20.45 -7.07 -15.39
CA TRP A 188 20.66 -6.38 -14.13
C TRP A 188 19.44 -6.47 -13.21
N LEU A 189 18.23 -6.38 -13.74
CA LEU A 189 17.01 -6.59 -12.96
C LEU A 189 16.95 -8.02 -12.41
N SER A 190 17.28 -9.03 -13.22
CA SER A 190 17.43 -10.42 -12.76
C SER A 190 18.47 -10.56 -11.63
N ALA A 191 19.60 -9.85 -11.72
CA ALA A 191 20.62 -9.85 -10.67
C ALA A 191 20.13 -9.17 -9.37
N ILE A 192 19.43 -8.04 -9.47
CA ILE A 192 18.82 -7.36 -8.31
C ILE A 192 17.76 -8.26 -7.67
N GLU A 193 16.92 -8.92 -8.47
CA GLU A 193 15.90 -9.85 -8.00
C GLU A 193 16.49 -11.10 -7.34
N ALA A 194 17.71 -11.50 -7.73
CA ALA A 194 18.50 -12.53 -7.06
C ALA A 194 19.23 -12.05 -5.79
N GLY A 195 19.14 -10.76 -5.45
CA GLY A 195 19.68 -10.15 -4.24
C GLY A 195 21.08 -9.55 -4.39
N PHE A 196 21.60 -9.43 -5.61
CA PHE A 196 22.88 -8.77 -5.87
C PHE A 196 22.72 -7.25 -5.99
N VAL A 197 23.80 -6.53 -5.67
CA VAL A 197 23.90 -5.08 -5.83
C VAL A 197 25.18 -4.71 -6.55
N GLY A 198 25.17 -3.57 -7.25
CA GLY A 198 26.34 -3.01 -7.91
C GLY A 198 27.13 -2.07 -7.00
N THR A 199 28.35 -1.75 -7.41
CA THR A 199 29.09 -0.59 -6.90
C THR A 199 29.67 0.20 -8.07
N PRO A 200 29.72 1.54 -7.99
CA PRO A 200 30.38 2.31 -9.02
C PRO A 200 31.92 2.29 -8.88
N CYS A 201 32.63 2.51 -9.99
CA CYS A 201 34.06 2.78 -10.07
C CYS A 201 34.33 4.00 -10.95
N HIS A 202 34.73 5.12 -10.32
CA HIS A 202 34.90 6.41 -11.01
C HIS A 202 36.28 6.64 -11.59
N ASP A 203 37.28 5.91 -11.09
CA ASP A 203 38.69 6.05 -11.47
C ASP A 203 38.96 5.55 -12.91
N THR A 204 37.98 4.89 -13.51
CA THR A 204 38.06 4.34 -14.87
C THR A 204 36.82 4.75 -15.68
N GLY A 205 37.02 5.05 -16.95
CA GLY A 205 35.95 5.28 -17.92
C GLY A 205 35.83 4.07 -18.84
N PHE A 206 34.60 3.67 -19.17
CA PHE A 206 34.38 2.73 -20.25
C PHE A 206 34.61 3.46 -21.58
N GLU A 207 35.65 3.09 -22.32
CA GLU A 207 35.97 3.68 -23.63
C GLU A 207 34.97 3.16 -24.66
N TYR A 208 33.86 3.89 -24.76
CA TYR A 208 32.70 3.49 -25.52
C TYR A 208 32.69 4.10 -26.92
N ARG A 209 32.63 3.26 -27.96
CA ARG A 209 32.51 3.73 -29.35
C ARG A 209 31.06 3.97 -29.71
N LEU A 210 30.58 5.17 -29.44
CA LEU A 210 29.24 5.57 -29.83
C LEU A 210 29.11 5.79 -31.35
N ARG A 211 28.16 5.10 -31.97
CA ARG A 211 27.76 5.34 -33.37
C ARG A 211 26.60 6.32 -33.45
N ALA A 212 26.47 7.00 -34.59
CA ALA A 212 25.35 7.91 -34.85
C ALA A 212 24.00 7.18 -34.83
N GLU A 213 23.95 5.92 -35.26
CA GLU A 213 22.82 5.00 -35.15
C GLU A 213 23.29 3.70 -34.49
N SER A 214 22.48 3.15 -33.58
CA SER A 214 22.81 1.94 -32.82
C SER A 214 21.54 1.16 -32.45
N ARG A 215 21.70 -0.12 -32.07
CA ARG A 215 20.60 -0.94 -31.55
C ARG A 215 19.91 -0.27 -30.35
N PHE A 216 20.68 0.39 -29.48
CA PHE A 216 20.12 1.17 -28.36
C PHE A 216 19.22 2.32 -28.84
N LYS A 217 19.61 3.07 -29.88
CA LYS A 217 18.75 4.13 -30.43
C LYS A 217 17.50 3.58 -31.11
N GLU A 218 17.61 2.44 -31.77
CA GLU A 218 16.48 1.73 -32.37
C GLU A 218 15.49 1.24 -31.31
N ALA A 219 15.98 0.57 -30.25
CA ALA A 219 15.17 0.09 -29.12
C ALA A 219 14.45 1.25 -28.40
N ASN A 220 15.11 2.41 -28.26
CA ASN A 220 14.51 3.58 -27.65
C ASN A 220 13.37 4.22 -28.48
N ARG A 221 13.20 3.85 -29.76
CA ARG A 221 12.04 4.28 -30.55
C ARG A 221 10.73 3.65 -30.04
N ASP A 222 10.79 2.48 -29.40
CA ASP A 222 9.69 1.81 -28.71
C ASP A 222 10.03 1.52 -27.23
N ARG A 223 10.55 2.54 -26.54
CA ARG A 223 10.96 2.43 -25.13
C ARG A 223 9.81 2.00 -24.22
N SER A 224 8.60 2.48 -24.47
CA SER A 224 7.43 2.19 -23.64
C SER A 224 7.02 0.72 -23.67
N GLY A 225 7.05 0.08 -24.85
CA GLY A 225 6.77 -1.34 -24.99
C GLY A 225 7.77 -2.20 -24.19
N SER A 226 9.06 -1.88 -24.33
CA SER A 226 10.15 -2.63 -23.71
C SER A 226 10.18 -2.47 -22.18
N ILE A 227 9.95 -1.27 -21.63
CA ILE A 227 9.84 -1.10 -20.16
C ILE A 227 8.63 -1.88 -19.61
N ASN A 228 7.50 -1.90 -20.33
CA ASN A 228 6.34 -2.69 -19.90
C ASN A 228 6.62 -4.20 -19.91
N PHE A 229 7.47 -4.69 -20.82
CA PHE A 229 7.96 -6.06 -20.78
C PHE A 229 8.78 -6.32 -19.50
N LEU A 230 9.76 -5.47 -19.19
CA LEU A 230 10.58 -5.59 -17.97
C LEU A 230 9.74 -5.61 -16.70
N ARG A 231 8.75 -4.71 -16.58
CA ARG A 231 7.80 -4.66 -15.45
C ARG A 231 7.00 -5.95 -15.28
N LYS A 232 6.55 -6.55 -16.39
CA LYS A 232 5.79 -7.80 -16.38
C LYS A 232 6.66 -9.00 -16.02
N ARG A 233 7.94 -8.98 -16.40
CA ARG A 233 8.91 -10.05 -16.11
C ARG A 233 9.37 -9.99 -14.65
N HIS A 234 9.77 -8.82 -14.18
CA HIS A 234 10.31 -8.60 -12.82
C HIS A 234 9.29 -7.98 -11.87
N LYS A 235 8.06 -8.50 -11.84
CA LYS A 235 6.97 -7.92 -11.04
C LYS A 235 7.38 -7.61 -9.60
N ALA A 236 8.19 -8.47 -8.98
CA ALA A 236 8.66 -8.34 -7.61
C ALA A 236 9.39 -7.01 -7.34
N LEU A 237 10.17 -6.52 -8.31
CA LEU A 237 10.94 -5.29 -8.20
C LEU A 237 10.06 -4.04 -8.30
N PHE A 238 9.03 -4.09 -9.14
CA PHE A 238 8.17 -2.93 -9.44
C PHE A 238 6.97 -2.80 -8.50
N ARG A 239 6.81 -3.69 -7.52
CA ARG A 239 5.78 -3.52 -6.49
C ARG A 239 6.14 -2.31 -5.62
N ARG A 240 5.13 -1.48 -5.31
CA ARG A 240 5.26 -0.33 -4.40
C ARG A 240 6.14 -0.64 -3.20
N PRO A 241 5.87 -1.69 -2.39
CA PRO A 241 6.66 -1.86 -1.20
C PRO A 241 8.17 -2.09 -1.44
N THR A 242 8.56 -2.88 -2.45
CA THR A 242 9.97 -3.08 -2.82
C THR A 242 10.62 -1.76 -3.16
N LEU A 243 9.96 -0.95 -4.00
CA LEU A 243 10.45 0.36 -4.42
C LEU A 243 10.52 1.36 -3.25
N VAL A 244 9.53 1.36 -2.36
CA VAL A 244 9.53 2.18 -1.14
C VAL A 244 10.61 1.71 -0.16
N GLY A 245 10.95 0.42 -0.15
CA GLY A 245 12.11 -0.12 0.57
C GLY A 245 13.43 0.41 0.03
N PHE A 246 13.62 0.37 -1.29
CA PHE A 246 14.79 1.00 -1.91
C PHE A 246 14.82 2.51 -1.64
N GLU A 247 13.69 3.22 -1.72
CA GLU A 247 13.60 4.64 -1.36
C GLU A 247 13.98 4.88 0.11
N HIS A 248 13.52 4.05 1.04
CA HIS A 248 13.86 4.16 2.45
C HIS A 248 15.36 3.96 2.71
N GLU A 249 16.00 3.02 2.01
CA GLU A 249 17.42 2.71 2.19
C GLU A 249 18.35 3.72 1.50
N GLU A 250 17.98 4.20 0.31
CA GLU A 250 18.88 4.92 -0.60
C GLU A 250 18.60 6.42 -0.67
N CYS A 251 17.33 6.83 -0.64
CA CYS A 251 16.93 8.23 -0.77
C CYS A 251 15.69 8.56 0.09
N PRO A 252 15.82 8.54 1.44
CA PRO A 252 14.69 8.73 2.35
C PRO A 252 13.84 9.98 2.07
N ARG A 253 12.53 9.83 2.09
CA ARG A 253 11.58 10.88 1.69
C ARG A 253 11.39 11.98 2.75
N TYR A 254 11.51 11.65 4.03
CA TYR A 254 11.26 12.58 5.13
C TYR A 254 12.49 12.76 6.01
N GLY A 255 12.77 14.01 6.39
CA GLY A 255 13.71 14.35 7.46
C GLY A 255 12.95 14.93 8.66
N VAL A 256 13.03 14.30 9.83
CA VAL A 256 12.32 14.75 11.04
C VAL A 256 13.30 15.28 12.07
N ILE A 257 13.18 16.57 12.36
CA ILE A 257 13.94 17.26 13.40
C ILE A 257 13.34 16.89 14.76
N ARG A 258 14.15 16.30 15.64
CA ARG A 258 13.75 16.00 17.02
C ARG A 258 14.02 17.21 17.90
N ALA A 259 12.94 17.91 18.28
CA ALA A 259 13.03 19.15 19.04
C ALA A 259 13.80 18.95 20.36
N GLY A 260 14.95 19.63 20.49
CA GLY A 260 15.81 19.60 21.67
C GLY A 260 16.94 18.56 21.65
N GLU A 261 17.04 17.70 20.62
CA GLU A 261 18.08 16.66 20.53
C GLU A 261 19.23 17.02 19.56
N GLY A 262 19.05 18.01 18.69
CA GLY A 262 20.09 18.46 17.74
C GLY A 262 20.37 17.46 16.61
N THR A 263 19.42 16.59 16.32
CA THR A 263 19.48 15.57 15.28
C THR A 263 18.30 15.66 14.31
N VAL A 264 18.51 15.14 13.10
CA VAL A 264 17.49 14.97 12.06
C VAL A 264 17.44 13.50 11.66
N SER A 265 16.28 12.87 11.80
CA SER A 265 16.05 11.47 11.44
C SER A 265 15.57 11.36 10.00
N PHE A 266 16.28 10.65 9.14
CA PHE A 266 15.88 10.40 7.76
C PHE A 266 15.19 9.04 7.63
N PHE A 267 13.99 9.01 7.06
CA PHE A 267 13.24 7.78 6.76
C PHE A 267 12.18 8.00 5.67
N THR A 268 11.73 6.93 5.04
CA THR A 268 10.47 6.91 4.27
C THR A 268 9.40 6.15 5.04
N ASP A 269 9.61 4.85 5.29
CA ASP A 269 8.75 4.07 6.17
C ASP A 269 8.97 4.42 7.66
N PRO A 270 7.94 4.95 8.37
CA PRO A 270 8.05 5.31 9.79
C PRO A 270 8.10 4.11 10.75
N SER A 271 7.87 2.89 10.27
CA SER A 271 7.94 1.64 11.05
C SER A 271 9.32 0.98 11.02
N LEU A 272 10.20 1.41 10.11
CA LEU A 272 11.57 0.93 9.98
C LEU A 272 12.56 1.86 10.72
N GLY A 273 13.83 1.44 10.78
CA GLY A 273 14.90 2.24 11.40
C GLY A 273 15.12 3.54 10.63
N ALA A 274 15.47 4.63 11.32
CA ALA A 274 15.81 5.90 10.69
C ALA A 274 17.32 6.15 10.75
N THR A 275 17.85 6.87 9.76
CA THR A 275 19.24 7.35 9.78
C THR A 275 19.28 8.69 10.51
N ASP A 276 19.85 8.70 11.72
CA ASP A 276 19.95 9.91 12.54
C ASP A 276 21.24 10.68 12.23
N LEU A 277 21.11 11.92 11.72
CA LEU A 277 22.22 12.82 11.46
C LEU A 277 22.27 13.95 12.49
N LYS A 278 23.49 14.37 12.86
CA LYS A 278 23.68 15.62 13.60
C LYS A 278 23.38 16.81 12.70
N PHE A 279 23.04 17.96 13.28
CA PHE A 279 22.73 19.18 12.51
C PHE A 279 23.85 19.57 11.52
N ASP A 280 25.12 19.50 11.92
CA ASP A 280 26.23 19.84 11.02
C ASP A 280 26.30 18.91 9.80
N ASP A 281 26.05 17.62 10.00
CA ASP A 281 26.01 16.64 8.91
C ASP A 281 24.77 16.83 8.03
N ALA A 282 23.63 17.19 8.61
CA ALA A 282 22.42 17.54 7.87
C ALA A 282 22.61 18.81 7.01
N ILE A 283 23.33 19.82 7.52
CA ILE A 283 23.66 21.04 6.76
C ILE A 283 24.60 20.70 5.59
N ARG A 284 25.58 19.81 5.81
CA ARG A 284 26.45 19.30 4.73
C ARG A 284 25.66 18.53 3.69
N ALA A 285 24.75 17.64 4.11
CA ALA A 285 23.89 16.88 3.22
C ALA A 285 22.99 17.81 2.38
N PHE A 286 22.40 18.85 2.99
CA PHE A 286 21.60 19.85 2.26
C PHE A 286 22.44 20.54 1.18
N TRP A 287 23.56 21.18 1.55
CA TRP A 287 24.36 21.91 0.57
C TRP A 287 25.02 21.00 -0.47
N GLY A 288 25.42 19.79 -0.07
CA GLY A 288 25.87 18.75 -0.99
C GLY A 288 24.81 18.37 -2.02
N SER A 289 23.55 18.21 -1.59
CA SER A 289 22.44 17.90 -2.51
C SER A 289 22.12 19.03 -3.48
N VAL A 290 22.47 20.27 -3.13
CA VAL A 290 22.34 21.44 -4.02
C VAL A 290 23.49 21.48 -5.03
N SER A 291 24.72 21.25 -4.58
CA SER A 291 25.93 21.35 -5.42
C SER A 291 26.13 20.13 -6.34
N GLU A 292 25.90 18.93 -5.82
CA GLU A 292 26.07 17.64 -6.50
C GLU A 292 24.85 16.72 -6.24
N PRO A 293 23.68 17.05 -6.82
CA PRO A 293 22.40 16.35 -6.60
C PRO A 293 22.38 14.88 -7.03
N ASP A 294 23.35 14.47 -7.85
CA ASP A 294 23.61 13.11 -8.31
C ASP A 294 24.40 12.27 -7.29
N ASN A 295 25.03 12.91 -6.31
CA ASN A 295 25.92 12.27 -5.33
C ASN A 295 25.45 12.41 -3.88
N PHE A 296 24.72 13.48 -3.56
CA PHE A 296 24.24 13.75 -2.22
C PHE A 296 22.72 13.82 -2.17
N HIS A 297 22.16 13.22 -1.14
CA HIS A 297 20.73 13.24 -0.86
C HIS A 297 20.41 14.13 0.34
N PHE A 298 19.33 14.88 0.21
CA PHE A 298 18.64 15.48 1.34
C PHE A 298 17.13 15.27 1.17
N PRO A 299 16.38 14.87 2.21
CA PRO A 299 14.96 14.56 2.06
C PRO A 299 14.15 15.70 1.42
N PRO A 300 13.23 15.40 0.50
CA PRO A 300 12.38 16.42 -0.14
C PRO A 300 11.42 17.13 0.82
N PHE A 301 11.13 16.51 1.97
CA PHE A 301 10.27 17.08 2.99
C PHE A 301 10.94 17.05 4.37
N LEU A 302 10.77 18.14 5.11
CA LEU A 302 11.20 18.24 6.50
C LEU A 302 10.00 18.39 7.43
N ALA A 303 10.03 17.64 8.53
CA ALA A 303 9.14 17.86 9.66
C ALA A 303 9.93 18.25 10.91
N SER A 304 9.28 18.94 11.83
CA SER A 304 9.80 19.19 13.18
C SER A 304 8.73 18.81 14.18
N SER A 305 9.11 18.02 15.18
CA SER A 305 8.24 17.63 16.29
C SER A 305 9.07 17.20 17.50
N ASN A 306 8.41 17.01 18.65
CA ASN A 306 9.07 16.47 19.82
C ASN A 306 9.04 14.92 19.81
N THR A 307 10.01 14.30 20.48
CA THR A 307 10.20 12.84 20.47
C THR A 307 8.99 12.07 21.04
N GLU A 308 8.26 12.64 22.01
CA GLU A 308 7.09 12.00 22.59
C GLU A 308 5.89 12.03 21.63
N THR A 309 5.69 13.13 20.89
CA THR A 309 4.70 13.24 19.83
C THR A 309 4.99 12.26 18.70
N LEU A 310 6.25 12.12 18.28
CA LEU A 310 6.62 11.14 17.25
C LEU A 310 6.36 9.70 17.71
N LYS A 311 6.69 9.35 18.97
CA LYS A 311 6.34 8.04 19.55
C LYS A 311 4.83 7.82 19.61
N LEU A 312 4.07 8.88 19.88
CA LEU A 312 2.61 8.83 19.91
C LEU A 312 2.04 8.51 18.53
N LEU A 313 2.53 9.20 17.50
CA LEU A 313 2.14 8.98 16.10
C LEU A 313 2.54 7.59 15.63
N ALA A 314 3.76 7.13 15.94
CA ALA A 314 4.21 5.79 15.60
C ALA A 314 3.31 4.68 16.21
N ARG A 315 2.69 4.93 17.37
CA ARG A 315 1.76 4.00 18.04
C ARG A 315 0.30 4.19 17.66
N SER A 316 -0.07 5.27 16.95
CA SER A 316 -1.47 5.62 16.67
C SER A 316 -2.08 4.88 15.50
N ARG A 317 -1.31 4.07 14.76
CA ARG A 317 -1.72 3.39 13.51
C ARG A 317 -2.03 4.35 12.34
N LEU A 318 -1.81 5.66 12.51
CA LEU A 318 -2.13 6.71 11.52
C LEU A 318 -0.91 7.32 10.84
N PHE A 319 0.30 7.09 11.35
CA PHE A 319 1.46 7.87 10.91
C PHE A 319 1.71 7.81 9.40
N PRO A 320 1.61 6.66 8.72
CA PRO A 320 1.74 6.61 7.26
C PRO A 320 0.68 7.45 6.52
N ASN A 321 -0.58 7.45 6.98
CA ASN A 321 -1.66 8.26 6.41
C ASN A 321 -1.43 9.76 6.66
N ILE A 322 -0.94 10.13 7.85
CA ILE A 322 -0.58 11.51 8.17
C ILE A 322 0.51 12.01 7.22
N LEU A 323 1.57 11.23 7.01
CA LEU A 323 2.67 11.61 6.12
C LEU A 323 2.20 11.80 4.66
N SER A 324 1.40 10.88 4.11
CA SER A 324 0.88 11.02 2.74
C SER A 324 -0.06 12.22 2.59
N ARG A 325 -0.85 12.56 3.62
CA ARG A 325 -1.67 13.78 3.62
C ARG A 325 -0.84 15.06 3.73
N LEU A 326 0.23 15.05 4.53
CA LEU A 326 1.16 16.19 4.63
C LEU A 326 1.84 16.49 3.28
N GLU A 327 2.25 15.44 2.56
CA GLU A 327 2.74 15.58 1.19
C GLU A 327 1.71 16.29 0.30
N LYS A 328 0.45 15.83 0.29
CA LYS A 328 -0.58 16.46 -0.55
C LYS A 328 -0.85 17.92 -0.16
N LEU A 329 -0.95 18.20 1.14
CA LEU A 329 -1.19 19.55 1.63
C LEU A 329 -0.03 20.50 1.27
N SER A 330 1.21 19.98 1.23
CA SER A 330 2.38 20.78 0.84
C SER A 330 2.40 21.18 -0.65
N GLU A 331 1.57 20.55 -1.49
CA GLU A 331 1.34 20.99 -2.89
C GLU A 331 0.44 22.23 -2.96
N GLN A 332 -0.36 22.49 -1.93
CA GLN A 332 -1.33 23.59 -1.87
C GLN A 332 -0.92 24.71 -0.90
N ALA A 333 0.01 24.43 0.01
CA ALA A 333 0.44 25.34 1.06
C ALA A 333 1.94 25.24 1.31
N ASN A 334 2.56 26.36 1.67
CA ASN A 334 4.00 26.43 1.93
C ASN A 334 4.36 25.73 3.26
N ILE A 335 3.50 25.86 4.27
CA ILE A 335 3.72 25.32 5.61
C ILE A 335 2.47 24.59 6.06
N VAL A 336 2.65 23.38 6.59
CA VAL A 336 1.56 22.59 7.18
C VAL A 336 1.76 22.45 8.69
N PHE A 337 0.77 22.88 9.46
CA PHE A 337 0.73 22.76 10.92
C PHE A 337 -0.18 21.60 11.32
N VAL A 338 0.30 20.75 12.23
CA VAL A 338 -0.45 19.60 12.72
C VAL A 338 -0.78 19.77 14.20
N GLU A 339 -2.06 19.69 14.53
CA GLU A 339 -2.61 19.72 15.89
C GLU A 339 -3.08 18.31 16.28
N LEU A 340 -2.55 17.77 17.38
CA LEU A 340 -2.99 16.49 17.92
C LEU A 340 -3.88 16.73 19.14
N THR A 341 -5.13 16.24 19.09
CA THR A 341 -6.06 16.28 20.21
C THR A 341 -6.38 14.87 20.68
N ASN A 342 -6.19 14.59 21.97
CA ASN A 342 -6.60 13.31 22.55
C ASN A 342 -8.10 13.31 22.82
N VAL A 343 -8.86 12.43 22.14
CA VAL A 343 -10.31 12.28 22.29
C VAL A 343 -10.65 10.80 22.41
N GLU A 344 -11.36 10.38 23.47
CA GLU A 344 -11.63 8.96 23.73
C GLU A 344 -12.59 8.33 22.70
N ASN A 345 -13.60 9.08 22.23
CA ASN A 345 -14.73 8.54 21.44
C ASN A 345 -14.76 9.02 19.97
N GLU A 346 -13.73 9.71 19.48
CA GLU A 346 -13.71 10.25 18.11
C GLU A 346 -12.37 9.98 17.43
N ARG A 347 -12.42 9.50 16.17
CA ARG A 347 -11.25 9.39 15.28
C ARG A 347 -11.52 10.25 14.06
N ARG A 348 -10.81 11.36 13.93
CA ARG A 348 -11.08 12.35 12.87
C ARG A 348 -9.83 13.09 12.43
N ILE A 349 -9.71 13.30 11.13
CA ILE A 349 -8.68 14.15 10.53
C ILE A 349 -9.37 15.27 9.74
N ASP A 350 -9.29 16.50 10.22
CA ASP A 350 -9.79 17.67 9.47
C ASP A 350 -8.61 18.42 8.85
N THR A 351 -8.76 18.87 7.60
CA THR A 351 -7.77 19.74 6.94
C THR A 351 -8.39 21.07 6.52
N GLU A 352 -7.61 22.14 6.63
CA GLU A 352 -8.05 23.50 6.32
C GLU A 352 -6.89 24.27 5.66
N ILE A 353 -7.13 24.86 4.48
CA ILE A 353 -6.20 25.83 3.89
C ILE A 353 -6.41 27.17 4.57
N MET A 354 -5.33 27.71 5.12
CA MET A 354 -5.29 28.98 5.83
C MET A 354 -4.74 30.05 4.88
N PRO A 355 -5.55 31.04 4.45
CA PRO A 355 -5.08 32.14 3.64
C PRO A 355 -3.98 32.93 4.33
N SER A 356 -3.17 33.62 3.53
CA SER A 356 -2.13 34.52 4.04
C SER A 356 -2.71 35.54 5.03
N GLY A 357 -1.99 35.84 6.12
CA GLY A 357 -2.44 36.74 7.19
C GLY A 357 -3.25 36.05 8.31
N THR A 358 -3.56 34.76 8.20
CA THR A 358 -4.25 34.02 9.27
C THR A 358 -3.32 33.79 10.47
N ARG A 359 -3.85 33.93 11.70
CA ARG A 359 -3.08 33.69 12.93
C ARG A 359 -2.57 32.25 13.00
N GLN A 360 -1.29 32.09 13.38
CA GLN A 360 -0.69 30.77 13.54
C GLN A 360 -1.49 29.89 14.53
N PRO A 361 -1.79 28.64 14.17
CA PRO A 361 -2.28 27.66 15.13
C PRO A 361 -1.17 27.20 16.09
N HIS A 362 -1.57 26.53 17.17
CA HIS A 362 -0.62 25.68 17.92
C HIS A 362 -0.21 24.51 17.01
N ALA A 363 1.04 24.05 17.10
CA ALA A 363 1.49 22.91 16.31
C ALA A 363 2.28 21.91 17.17
N ASP A 364 1.85 20.65 17.14
CA ASP A 364 2.59 19.52 17.69
C ASP A 364 3.62 18.99 16.67
N LEU A 365 3.36 19.23 15.38
CA LEU A 365 4.27 18.95 14.27
C LEU A 365 4.13 20.04 13.20
N ILE A 366 5.26 20.43 12.60
CA ILE A 366 5.33 21.34 11.45
C ILE A 366 5.97 20.61 10.30
N PHE A 367 5.46 20.82 9.08
CA PHE A 367 5.93 20.18 7.87
C PHE A 367 6.13 21.21 6.75
N VAL A 368 7.28 21.15 6.07
CA VAL A 368 7.66 22.02 4.95
C VAL A 368 8.37 21.22 3.87
N SER A 369 8.31 21.68 2.62
CA SER A 369 9.16 21.12 1.56
C SER A 369 10.58 21.70 1.64
N THR A 370 11.59 20.90 1.30
CA THR A 370 12.97 21.35 1.16
C THR A 370 13.12 22.35 0.02
N ARG A 371 12.25 22.25 -1.00
CA ARG A 371 12.12 23.26 -2.05
C ARG A 371 11.82 24.65 -1.48
N LEU A 372 10.89 24.77 -0.53
CA LEU A 372 10.61 26.04 0.12
C LEU A 372 11.85 26.60 0.84
N ILE A 373 12.62 25.74 1.51
CA ILE A 373 13.86 26.14 2.20
C ILE A 373 14.86 26.75 1.22
N ARG A 374 15.03 26.13 0.05
CA ARG A 374 15.85 26.69 -1.02
C ARG A 374 15.34 28.05 -1.50
N GLU A 375 14.05 28.14 -1.81
CA GLU A 375 13.42 29.39 -2.27
C GLU A 375 13.57 30.52 -1.24
N ILE A 376 13.49 30.22 0.06
CA ILE A 376 13.77 31.19 1.14
C ILE A 376 15.20 31.73 1.05
N ILE A 377 16.18 30.84 0.91
CA ILE A 377 17.59 31.17 0.97
C ILE A 377 18.03 31.92 -0.30
N GLU A 378 17.48 31.54 -1.45
CA GLU A 378 17.74 32.15 -2.77
C GLU A 378 17.13 33.56 -2.85
N ASN A 379 15.95 33.78 -2.25
CA ASN A 379 15.26 35.08 -2.26
C ASN A 379 15.56 35.97 -1.04
N ASP A 380 16.54 35.61 -0.21
CA ASP A 380 16.89 36.31 1.05
C ASP A 380 15.69 36.55 2.00
N ALA A 381 14.75 35.59 2.01
CA ALA A 381 13.50 35.67 2.74
C ALA A 381 13.58 35.04 4.14
N LEU A 382 14.77 35.00 4.76
CA LEU A 382 14.94 34.42 6.10
C LEU A 382 14.14 35.15 7.18
N ASN A 383 14.06 36.47 7.09
CA ASN A 383 13.26 37.29 8.02
C ASN A 383 11.78 36.88 8.00
N TRP A 384 11.29 36.48 6.82
CA TRP A 384 9.95 35.95 6.68
C TRP A 384 9.81 34.61 7.40
N PHE A 385 10.73 33.66 7.19
CA PHE A 385 10.67 32.37 7.88
C PHE A 385 10.86 32.49 9.40
N ALA A 386 11.67 33.45 9.84
CA ALA A 386 11.88 33.79 11.25
C ALA A 386 10.63 34.36 11.94
N SER A 387 9.59 34.74 11.19
CA SER A 387 8.30 35.13 11.76
C SER A 387 7.48 33.95 12.30
N LEU A 388 7.91 32.70 12.06
CA LEU A 388 7.33 31.50 12.68
C LEU A 388 7.36 31.61 14.21
N GLY A 389 6.19 31.49 14.84
CA GLY A 389 6.00 31.67 16.28
C GLY A 389 5.66 33.09 16.72
N THR A 390 5.60 34.06 15.79
CA THR A 390 5.18 35.45 16.07
C THR A 390 3.69 35.67 15.77
N GLN A 391 3.14 36.85 16.11
CA GLN A 391 1.74 37.21 15.81
C GLN A 391 1.49 37.61 14.34
N GLN A 392 2.53 37.71 13.51
CA GLN A 392 2.47 38.24 12.15
C GLN A 392 2.96 37.17 11.15
N LEU A 393 2.12 36.70 10.23
CA LEU A 393 2.48 35.66 9.24
C LEU A 393 1.91 35.91 7.83
N TRP A 394 2.70 35.62 6.79
CA TRP A 394 2.30 35.69 5.36
C TRP A 394 2.95 34.61 4.48
N PRO A 395 2.46 33.37 4.48
CA PRO A 395 2.04 32.72 3.22
C PRO A 395 0.74 31.93 3.35
N THR A 396 0.22 31.39 2.24
CA THR A 396 -0.77 30.29 2.29
C THR A 396 -0.19 29.11 3.08
N SER A 397 -0.89 28.74 4.14
CA SER A 397 -0.53 27.63 5.03
C SER A 397 -1.66 26.61 5.05
N ALA A 398 -1.42 25.44 5.61
CA ALA A 398 -2.47 24.46 5.89
C ALA A 398 -2.44 24.05 7.35
N ARG A 399 -3.61 23.69 7.88
CA ARG A 399 -3.76 23.10 9.20
C ARG A 399 -4.40 21.74 9.08
N MET A 400 -3.80 20.76 9.74
CA MET A 400 -4.35 19.41 9.91
C MET A 400 -4.63 19.14 11.38
N LYS A 401 -5.90 18.89 11.73
CA LYS A 401 -6.32 18.55 13.09
C LYS A 401 -6.59 17.06 13.17
N VAL A 402 -5.83 16.37 14.01
CA VAL A 402 -5.99 14.94 14.26
C VAL A 402 -6.59 14.76 15.65
N ARG A 403 -7.86 14.35 15.71
CA ARG A 403 -8.55 13.95 16.95
C ARG A 403 -8.54 12.43 17.03
N PHE A 404 -7.90 11.89 18.06
CA PHE A 404 -7.71 10.45 18.16
C PHE A 404 -7.55 10.00 19.63
N PRO A 405 -7.94 8.76 20.01
CA PRO A 405 -7.67 8.21 21.32
C PRO A 405 -6.19 7.83 21.45
N PHE A 406 -5.35 8.84 21.63
CA PHE A 406 -3.92 8.65 21.77
C PHE A 406 -3.60 7.97 23.12
N PRO A 407 -2.64 7.01 23.15
CA PRO A 407 -2.21 6.39 24.41
C PRO A 407 -1.85 7.44 25.46
N ARG A 408 -2.28 7.24 26.72
CA ARG A 408 -1.94 8.15 27.82
C ARG A 408 -0.44 8.11 28.10
N VAL A 409 0.31 9.02 27.48
CA VAL A 409 1.73 9.23 27.78
C VAL A 409 1.86 10.46 28.65
N ARG A 410 2.70 10.36 29.69
CA ARG A 410 3.03 11.49 30.56
C ARG A 410 3.89 12.46 29.73
N GLN A 411 3.26 13.45 29.11
CA GLN A 411 3.98 14.50 28.38
C GLN A 411 4.96 15.17 29.35
N ARG A 412 6.27 14.93 29.19
CA ARG A 412 7.28 15.81 29.77
C ARG A 412 7.18 17.15 29.04
N ARG A 413 7.21 18.26 29.78
CA ARG A 413 7.27 19.61 29.19
C ARG A 413 8.46 19.66 28.22
N ALA A 414 8.18 19.77 26.92
CA ALA A 414 9.22 19.93 25.91
C ALA A 414 9.97 21.25 26.18
N LEU A 415 11.30 21.21 26.14
CA LEU A 415 12.16 22.37 26.38
C LEU A 415 12.14 23.36 25.19
N SER A 416 11.83 22.88 23.98
CA SER A 416 11.79 23.66 22.74
C SER A 416 10.56 23.35 21.90
N ARG A 417 9.97 24.36 21.27
CA ARG A 417 8.82 24.19 20.37
C ARG A 417 9.27 23.68 18.98
N PRO A 418 8.41 22.93 18.25
CA PRO A 418 8.71 22.47 16.89
C PRO A 418 9.11 23.61 15.93
N GLU A 419 8.43 24.77 16.02
CA GLU A 419 8.71 25.97 15.23
C GLU A 419 10.16 26.41 15.40
N GLN A 420 10.62 26.50 16.64
CA GLN A 420 11.96 26.98 16.96
C GLN A 420 13.02 26.02 16.44
N SER A 421 12.77 24.71 16.52
CA SER A 421 13.74 23.71 16.05
C SER A 421 13.86 23.72 14.52
N MET A 422 12.74 23.91 13.81
CA MET A 422 12.73 24.12 12.36
C MET A 422 13.48 25.40 11.99
N LEU A 423 13.19 26.51 12.67
CA LEU A 423 13.85 27.80 12.44
C LEU A 423 15.37 27.70 12.67
N ASN A 424 15.80 27.02 13.73
CA ASN A 424 17.22 26.84 14.05
C ASN A 424 17.95 26.10 12.92
N LEU A 425 17.39 25.00 12.42
CA LEU A 425 18.01 24.25 11.32
C LEU A 425 18.06 25.08 10.04
N VAL A 426 16.94 25.69 9.64
CA VAL A 426 16.87 26.50 8.41
C VAL A 426 17.80 27.71 8.47
N THR A 427 17.87 28.39 9.62
CA THR A 427 18.82 29.50 9.83
C THR A 427 20.26 29.02 9.76
N SER A 428 20.57 27.86 10.33
CA SER A 428 21.92 27.27 10.30
C SER A 428 22.31 26.85 8.88
N ILE A 429 21.39 26.28 8.10
CA ILE A 429 21.61 25.99 6.68
C ILE A 429 21.91 27.29 5.94
N ALA A 430 21.08 28.32 6.12
CA ALA A 430 21.16 29.55 5.35
C ALA A 430 22.38 30.42 5.66
N THR A 431 22.86 30.38 6.92
CA THR A 431 24.06 31.12 7.37
C THR A 431 25.34 30.29 7.28
N SER A 432 25.25 29.01 6.90
CA SER A 432 26.41 28.13 6.76
C SER A 432 27.40 28.66 5.72
N PRO A 433 28.72 28.60 6.00
CA PRO A 433 29.74 28.94 5.00
C PRO A 433 29.66 28.02 3.76
N LEU A 434 29.05 26.83 3.89
CA LEU A 434 28.86 25.90 2.77
C LEU A 434 27.90 26.43 1.71
N LYS A 435 27.12 27.48 1.97
CA LYS A 435 26.31 28.16 0.94
C LYS A 435 27.14 28.56 -0.29
N GLN A 436 28.41 28.90 -0.10
CA GLN A 436 29.31 29.26 -1.19
C GLN A 436 29.65 28.07 -2.12
N SER A 437 29.52 26.83 -1.63
CA SER A 437 29.74 25.62 -2.42
C SER A 437 28.55 25.27 -3.32
N ALA A 438 27.39 25.90 -3.14
CA ALA A 438 26.17 25.58 -3.89
C ALA A 438 26.31 25.65 -5.42
N ALA A 439 27.19 26.52 -5.92
CA ALA A 439 27.47 26.68 -7.35
C ALA A 439 28.68 25.86 -7.84
N MET A 440 29.38 25.16 -6.95
CA MET A 440 30.57 24.38 -7.27
C MET A 440 30.18 22.94 -7.58
N ARG A 441 30.51 22.46 -8.78
CA ARG A 441 30.37 21.04 -9.13
C ARG A 441 31.74 20.46 -9.41
N TRP A 442 32.11 19.41 -8.69
CA TRP A 442 33.39 18.72 -8.86
C TRP A 442 33.33 17.71 -10.01
N THR A 443 32.15 17.13 -10.21
CA THR A 443 31.87 16.24 -11.33
C THR A 443 31.80 16.99 -12.65
N TRP A 444 32.86 16.88 -13.46
CA TRP A 444 32.97 17.55 -14.76
C TRP A 444 32.08 16.91 -15.86
N ARG A 445 31.67 15.63 -15.68
CA ARG A 445 30.77 14.94 -16.60
C ARG A 445 29.33 15.47 -16.47
N PRO A 446 28.57 15.60 -17.56
CA PRO A 446 27.18 16.08 -17.48
C PRO A 446 26.31 15.10 -16.70
N ARG A 447 25.34 15.64 -15.96
CA ARG A 447 24.35 14.85 -15.20
C ARG A 447 23.43 14.10 -16.18
N ARG A 448 23.25 12.81 -15.98
CA ARG A 448 22.29 11.98 -16.75
C ARG A 448 21.04 11.62 -15.92
N LEU A 449 21.20 11.45 -14.62
CA LEU A 449 20.16 10.95 -13.72
C LEU A 449 19.35 12.09 -13.07
N PRO A 450 18.12 11.83 -12.60
CA PRO A 450 17.39 12.72 -11.70
C PRO A 450 18.19 13.00 -10.43
N ALA A 451 17.87 14.10 -9.73
CA ALA A 451 18.45 14.32 -8.41
C ALA A 451 17.93 13.25 -7.42
N LEU A 452 18.76 12.83 -6.47
CA LEU A 452 18.33 11.86 -5.45
C LEU A 452 17.11 12.38 -4.65
N SER A 453 17.08 13.67 -4.36
CA SER A 453 15.94 14.35 -3.71
C SER A 453 14.67 14.43 -4.56
N GLU A 454 14.74 14.14 -5.87
CA GLU A 454 13.59 14.11 -6.79
C GLU A 454 13.05 12.69 -7.01
N MET A 455 13.73 11.65 -6.51
CA MET A 455 13.35 10.25 -6.74
C MET A 455 11.97 9.89 -6.20
N TYR A 456 11.48 10.57 -5.16
CA TYR A 456 10.11 10.39 -4.69
C TYR A 456 9.07 10.72 -5.78
N GLN A 457 9.33 11.70 -6.66
CA GLN A 457 8.42 12.05 -7.76
C GLN A 457 8.44 10.97 -8.84
N VAL A 458 9.64 10.50 -9.21
CA VAL A 458 9.80 9.38 -10.15
C VAL A 458 9.06 8.15 -9.65
N LEU A 459 9.15 7.86 -8.35
CA LEU A 459 8.42 6.78 -7.71
C LEU A 459 6.89 7.00 -7.73
N ARG A 460 6.42 8.23 -7.51
CA ARG A 460 4.99 8.56 -7.65
C ARG A 460 4.53 8.28 -9.07
N ASP A 461 5.24 8.77 -10.08
CA ASP A 461 4.89 8.58 -11.49
C ASP A 461 4.82 7.10 -11.88
N GLU A 462 5.74 6.28 -11.38
CA GLU A 462 5.72 4.82 -11.56
C GLU A 462 4.46 4.18 -10.96
N LEU A 463 4.05 4.62 -9.76
CA LEU A 463 3.02 3.95 -8.95
C LEU A 463 1.63 4.60 -8.97
N GLY A 464 1.42 5.64 -9.77
CA GLY A 464 0.09 6.21 -9.96
C GLY A 464 0.01 7.72 -10.18
N GLY A 465 1.08 8.48 -9.95
CA GLY A 465 1.17 9.94 -10.11
C GLY A 465 0.86 10.76 -8.85
N GLY A 466 0.26 10.16 -7.83
CA GLY A 466 -0.06 10.81 -6.54
C GLY A 466 0.89 10.37 -5.41
N PRO A 467 0.77 10.95 -4.20
CA PRO A 467 1.54 10.52 -3.03
C PRO A 467 1.42 9.01 -2.81
N VAL A 468 2.56 8.34 -2.75
CA VAL A 468 2.66 6.89 -2.57
C VAL A 468 2.69 6.57 -1.08
N LEU A 469 1.90 5.57 -0.65
CA LEU A 469 1.87 5.15 0.75
C LEU A 469 3.29 4.80 1.26
N PRO A 470 3.82 5.51 2.27
CA PRO A 470 5.22 5.41 2.69
C PRO A 470 5.43 4.21 3.61
N LEU A 471 5.25 3.01 3.06
CA LEU A 471 5.50 1.75 3.75
C LEU A 471 6.29 0.81 2.84
N ALA A 472 7.48 0.40 3.24
CA ALA A 472 8.34 -0.48 2.45
C ALA A 472 7.87 -1.95 2.45
N HIS A 473 6.69 -2.22 3.03
CA HIS A 473 6.10 -3.47 3.53
C HIS A 473 6.98 -4.35 4.43
N ASN A 474 6.27 -4.86 5.43
CA ASN A 474 6.52 -6.07 6.18
C ASN A 474 7.65 -6.05 7.20
N THR A 475 7.33 -5.48 8.36
CA THR A 475 8.13 -5.65 9.58
C THR A 475 8.21 -7.12 10.06
N ALA A 476 7.46 -8.08 9.47
CA ALA A 476 7.31 -9.44 10.04
C ALA A 476 7.09 -10.64 9.07
N LYS A 477 7.28 -10.59 7.75
CA LYS A 477 6.97 -11.74 6.86
C LYS A 477 5.47 -11.89 6.44
N LYS A 478 4.56 -11.02 6.88
CA LYS A 478 3.10 -11.05 6.64
C LYS A 478 2.62 -10.60 5.25
N LYS A 479 1.45 -11.07 4.83
CA LYS A 479 0.69 -10.57 3.66
C LYS A 479 -0.05 -9.29 4.02
N THR A 480 -0.36 -8.45 3.05
CA THR A 480 -1.04 -7.17 3.27
C THR A 480 -2.44 -7.16 2.68
N ALA A 481 -3.42 -6.68 3.44
CA ALA A 481 -4.81 -6.55 3.00
C ALA A 481 -5.34 -5.13 3.24
N ALA A 482 -5.87 -4.49 2.19
CA ALA A 482 -6.62 -3.24 2.30
C ALA A 482 -8.12 -3.53 2.29
N VAL A 483 -8.85 -3.03 3.27
CA VAL A 483 -10.31 -3.11 3.36
C VAL A 483 -10.87 -1.71 3.19
N LEU A 484 -11.67 -1.51 2.15
CA LEU A 484 -12.20 -0.20 1.78
C LEU A 484 -13.66 -0.05 2.25
N VAL A 485 -14.01 1.10 2.82
CA VAL A 485 -15.38 1.46 3.20
C VAL A 485 -15.70 2.91 2.81
N PRO A 486 -16.94 3.24 2.38
CA PRO A 486 -17.30 4.60 1.92
C PRO A 486 -17.49 5.58 3.08
N ASN A 487 -17.82 5.07 4.26
CA ASN A 487 -17.83 5.82 5.49
C ASN A 487 -17.58 4.84 6.64
N ALA A 488 -17.29 5.37 7.82
CA ALA A 488 -17.14 4.60 9.05
C ALA A 488 -18.10 5.15 10.12
N SER A 489 -19.34 5.41 9.70
CA SER A 489 -20.45 5.88 10.54
C SER A 489 -21.41 4.71 10.72
N PHE A 490 -21.65 4.28 11.96
CA PHE A 490 -22.13 2.94 12.26
C PHE A 490 -23.44 2.52 11.59
N GLY A 491 -23.30 1.66 10.57
CA GLY A 491 -24.35 0.82 9.99
C GLY A 491 -23.97 -0.67 10.01
N GLY A 492 -24.78 -1.48 9.34
CA GLY A 492 -24.53 -2.92 9.24
C GLY A 492 -23.35 -3.27 8.34
N ALA A 493 -23.11 -2.51 7.27
CA ALA A 493 -22.06 -2.79 6.29
C ALA A 493 -20.65 -2.63 6.89
N GLU A 494 -20.43 -1.61 7.71
CA GLU A 494 -19.14 -1.31 8.32
C GLU A 494 -18.73 -2.40 9.31
N LYS A 495 -19.68 -2.90 10.12
CA LYS A 495 -19.47 -4.02 11.04
C LYS A 495 -19.02 -5.29 10.32
N VAL A 496 -19.58 -5.54 9.13
CA VAL A 496 -19.22 -6.69 8.30
C VAL A 496 -17.82 -6.52 7.70
N ALA A 497 -17.46 -5.31 7.24
CA ALA A 497 -16.11 -5.00 6.78
C ALA A 497 -15.06 -5.17 7.90
N TYR A 498 -15.41 -4.83 9.14
CA TYR A 498 -14.52 -5.01 10.29
C TYR A 498 -14.34 -6.50 10.62
N ALA A 499 -15.41 -7.30 10.52
CA ALA A 499 -15.29 -8.75 10.66
C ALA A 499 -14.35 -9.33 9.59
N ALA A 500 -14.45 -8.89 8.33
CA ALA A 500 -13.51 -9.32 7.27
C ALA A 500 -12.05 -8.96 7.62
N GLY A 501 -11.80 -7.72 8.08
CA GLY A 501 -10.49 -7.30 8.54
C GLY A 501 -9.95 -8.17 9.69
N ARG A 502 -10.77 -8.44 10.71
CA ARG A 502 -10.41 -9.30 11.84
C ARG A 502 -10.07 -10.73 11.41
N GLU A 503 -10.90 -11.35 10.57
CA GLU A 503 -10.63 -12.73 10.12
C GLU A 503 -9.37 -12.80 9.25
N LEU A 504 -9.12 -11.83 8.37
CA LEU A 504 -7.85 -11.74 7.63
C LEU A 504 -6.65 -11.57 8.57
N LYS A 505 -6.78 -10.72 9.60
CA LYS A 505 -5.73 -10.53 10.61
C LYS A 505 -5.43 -11.81 11.39
N ASN A 506 -6.46 -12.59 11.74
CA ASN A 506 -6.32 -13.89 12.39
C ASN A 506 -5.54 -14.90 11.52
N GLN A 507 -5.62 -14.77 10.20
CA GLN A 507 -4.84 -15.55 9.23
C GLN A 507 -3.41 -15.01 9.01
N GLY A 508 -3.00 -14.00 9.76
CA GLY A 508 -1.64 -13.45 9.71
C GLY A 508 -1.44 -12.33 8.69
N PHE A 509 -2.52 -11.76 8.13
CA PHE A 509 -2.40 -10.54 7.32
C PHE A 509 -2.11 -9.32 8.20
N GLU A 510 -1.30 -8.40 7.68
CA GLU A 510 -1.28 -6.99 8.07
C GLU A 510 -2.44 -6.27 7.39
N THR A 511 -3.28 -5.62 8.19
CA THR A 511 -4.62 -5.19 7.76
C THR A 511 -4.77 -3.68 7.82
N HIS A 512 -5.24 -3.08 6.72
CA HIS A 512 -5.37 -1.64 6.55
C HIS A 512 -6.83 -1.28 6.29
N LEU A 513 -7.40 -0.37 7.09
CA LEU A 513 -8.73 0.19 6.82
C LEU A 513 -8.59 1.50 6.06
N PHE A 514 -9.24 1.59 4.92
CA PHE A 514 -9.38 2.83 4.14
C PHE A 514 -10.82 3.34 4.24
N VAL A 515 -11.00 4.48 4.89
CA VAL A 515 -12.27 5.20 4.96
C VAL A 515 -12.28 6.26 3.87
N LEU A 516 -13.10 6.05 2.84
CA LEU A 516 -13.10 6.80 1.58
C LEU A 516 -14.39 7.60 1.40
N GLY A 517 -14.34 8.93 1.43
CA GLY A 517 -15.51 9.82 1.36
C GLY A 517 -15.93 10.42 2.71
N ASN A 518 -15.20 10.10 3.79
CA ASN A 518 -15.42 10.68 5.11
C ASN A 518 -14.08 10.89 5.85
N GLU A 519 -14.03 11.90 6.71
CA GLU A 519 -12.88 12.25 7.56
C GLU A 519 -13.02 11.77 9.00
N ARG A 520 -14.16 11.17 9.32
CA ARG A 520 -14.52 10.74 10.66
C ARG A 520 -14.84 9.25 10.67
N MET A 521 -14.41 8.62 11.75
CA MET A 521 -14.79 7.28 12.16
C MET A 521 -15.21 7.33 13.62
N ASP A 522 -16.33 6.70 13.93
CA ASP A 522 -16.76 6.52 15.30
C ASP A 522 -16.00 5.34 15.95
N VAL A 523 -15.80 5.36 17.28
CA VAL A 523 -14.96 4.37 18.01
C VAL A 523 -15.79 3.16 18.47
N LEU A 524 -15.33 1.93 18.15
CA LEU A 524 -15.80 0.67 18.75
C LEU A 524 -14.61 -0.13 19.29
N ASP A 525 -14.83 -0.88 20.36
CA ASP A 525 -13.85 -1.83 20.92
C ASP A 525 -13.44 -2.92 19.92
N GLU A 526 -14.36 -3.32 19.03
CA GLU A 526 -14.15 -4.34 17.99
C GLU A 526 -13.14 -3.90 16.91
N PHE A 527 -12.96 -2.59 16.73
CA PHE A 527 -12.02 -2.04 15.75
C PHE A 527 -10.56 -2.37 16.11
N ASP A 528 -10.18 -2.27 17.39
CA ASP A 528 -8.76 -2.35 17.78
C ASP A 528 -8.16 -3.74 17.47
N GLN A 529 -9.03 -4.74 17.32
CA GLN A 529 -8.70 -6.12 16.95
C GLN A 529 -8.63 -6.34 15.42
N SER A 530 -9.16 -5.43 14.61
CA SER A 530 -9.43 -5.68 13.19
C SER A 530 -8.37 -5.12 12.24
N PHE A 531 -7.70 -4.02 12.59
CA PHE A 531 -6.80 -3.31 11.67
C PHE A 531 -5.49 -2.85 12.32
N ASP A 532 -4.38 -2.95 11.58
CA ASP A 532 -3.05 -2.48 11.96
C ASP A 532 -2.81 -1.02 11.58
N TYR A 533 -3.42 -0.56 10.48
CA TYR A 533 -3.31 0.82 9.99
C TYR A 533 -4.66 1.42 9.60
N LEU A 534 -4.75 2.74 9.72
CA LEU A 534 -5.91 3.54 9.38
C LEU A 534 -5.57 4.60 8.33
N HIS A 535 -6.42 4.72 7.33
CA HIS A 535 -6.27 5.67 6.24
C HIS A 535 -7.58 6.42 6.01
N PHE A 536 -7.55 7.75 6.19
CA PHE A 536 -8.69 8.62 5.94
C PHE A 536 -8.49 9.42 4.66
N TRP A 537 -9.46 9.34 3.75
CA TRP A 537 -9.48 10.13 2.54
C TRP A 537 -10.91 10.57 2.22
N LYS A 538 -11.14 11.87 2.07
CA LYS A 538 -12.48 12.41 1.76
C LYS A 538 -12.51 13.15 0.44
N ASP A 539 -11.41 13.80 0.09
CA ASP A 539 -11.39 14.78 -1.00
C ASP A 539 -11.72 14.13 -2.34
N GLY A 540 -12.80 14.63 -2.94
CA GLY A 540 -13.25 14.27 -4.28
C GLY A 540 -14.14 13.02 -4.37
N ILE A 541 -14.13 12.10 -3.41
CA ILE A 541 -14.79 10.78 -3.56
C ILE A 541 -16.32 10.89 -3.40
N PRO A 542 -17.11 10.68 -4.47
CA PRO A 542 -18.57 10.71 -4.36
C PRO A 542 -19.08 9.41 -3.72
N ALA A 543 -20.21 9.53 -3.01
CA ALA A 543 -20.86 8.38 -2.38
C ALA A 543 -21.57 7.45 -3.39
N TRP A 544 -22.00 7.99 -4.53
CA TRP A 544 -22.74 7.30 -5.59
C TRP A 544 -22.20 7.69 -6.97
N GLY A 545 -22.50 6.86 -7.98
CA GLY A 545 -22.06 7.12 -9.35
C GLY A 545 -22.95 8.09 -10.09
N ASP A 546 -22.35 8.78 -11.06
CA ASP A 546 -23.01 9.73 -11.96
C ASP A 546 -22.44 9.67 -13.39
N THR A 547 -21.44 8.82 -13.63
CA THR A 547 -20.63 8.87 -14.85
C THR A 547 -21.21 8.00 -15.96
N ASN A 548 -21.70 6.81 -15.63
CA ASN A 548 -22.33 5.90 -16.59
C ASN A 548 -23.36 4.98 -15.92
N ARG A 549 -24.11 4.21 -16.73
CA ARG A 549 -25.19 3.32 -16.29
C ARG A 549 -25.03 1.90 -16.80
N PHE A 550 -25.23 0.92 -15.92
CA PHE A 550 -25.32 -0.49 -16.28
C PHE A 550 -26.61 -1.08 -15.69
N LEU A 551 -27.47 -1.65 -16.54
CA LEU A 551 -28.81 -2.13 -16.15
C LEU A 551 -29.65 -1.09 -15.37
N GLY A 552 -29.44 0.19 -15.66
CA GLY A 552 -30.12 1.31 -15.00
C GLY A 552 -29.50 1.77 -13.68
N GLN A 553 -28.47 1.08 -13.17
CA GLN A 553 -27.70 1.50 -12.01
C GLN A 553 -26.57 2.45 -12.43
N ASP A 554 -26.48 3.61 -11.79
CA ASP A 554 -25.36 4.54 -11.96
C ASP A 554 -24.06 4.00 -11.32
N PHE A 555 -22.93 4.19 -12.00
CA PHE A 555 -21.59 3.86 -11.51
C PHE A 555 -20.53 4.88 -12.00
N ILE A 556 -19.33 4.79 -11.45
CA ILE A 556 -18.20 5.71 -11.73
C ILE A 556 -17.24 5.03 -12.71
N THR A 557 -16.78 5.75 -13.73
CA THR A 557 -15.70 5.31 -14.64
C THR A 557 -14.45 6.16 -14.41
N GLU A 558 -13.32 5.79 -15.03
CA GLU A 558 -12.07 6.57 -14.98
C GLU A 558 -12.22 7.99 -15.55
N ASP A 559 -13.27 8.27 -16.33
CA ASP A 559 -13.56 9.60 -16.88
C ASP A 559 -14.08 10.61 -15.84
N HIS A 560 -14.47 10.14 -14.64
CA HIS A 560 -14.90 11.02 -13.57
C HIS A 560 -13.75 11.95 -13.13
N PRO A 561 -14.00 13.23 -12.78
CA PRO A 561 -12.98 14.18 -12.32
C PRO A 561 -12.47 13.89 -10.88
N LEU A 562 -12.13 12.64 -10.59
CA LEU A 562 -11.40 12.24 -9.40
C LEU A 562 -9.90 12.38 -9.62
N ASP A 563 -9.17 12.67 -8.55
CA ASP A 563 -7.72 12.49 -8.55
C ASP A 563 -7.37 11.01 -8.36
N TRP A 564 -7.51 10.23 -9.44
CA TRP A 564 -7.21 8.79 -9.50
C TRP A 564 -5.77 8.48 -9.09
N SER A 565 -4.86 9.43 -9.30
CA SER A 565 -3.45 9.28 -9.04
C SER A 565 -3.15 9.02 -7.55
N ILE A 566 -3.92 9.68 -6.68
CA ILE A 566 -3.79 9.55 -5.23
C ILE A 566 -4.31 8.20 -4.78
N LEU A 567 -5.54 7.84 -5.17
CA LEU A 567 -6.13 6.57 -4.77
C LEU A 567 -5.28 5.39 -5.22
N ARG A 568 -4.75 5.44 -6.46
CA ARG A 568 -3.81 4.43 -6.94
C ARG A 568 -2.53 4.42 -6.11
N GLY A 569 -1.87 5.57 -5.89
CA GLY A 569 -0.65 5.64 -5.07
C GLY A 569 -0.81 5.11 -3.63
N GLN A 570 -2.01 5.19 -3.06
CA GLN A 570 -2.33 4.65 -1.74
C GLN A 570 -2.66 3.15 -1.73
N LEU A 571 -3.25 2.61 -2.81
CA LEU A 571 -3.70 1.20 -2.89
C LEU A 571 -2.75 0.27 -3.67
N SER A 572 -1.81 0.82 -4.44
CA SER A 572 -0.83 0.03 -5.19
C SER A 572 0.00 -0.88 -4.27
N GLY A 573 0.24 -2.11 -4.72
CA GLY A 573 1.17 -3.03 -4.07
C GLY A 573 0.65 -3.79 -2.84
N PHE A 574 -0.63 -3.64 -2.45
CA PHE A 574 -1.26 -4.58 -1.51
C PHE A 574 -1.37 -5.98 -2.13
N ASP A 575 -1.32 -7.02 -1.30
CA ASP A 575 -1.52 -8.40 -1.76
C ASP A 575 -3.01 -8.70 -2.01
N LEU A 576 -3.89 -8.12 -1.20
CA LEU A 576 -5.34 -8.21 -1.30
C LEU A 576 -6.00 -6.85 -1.09
N VAL A 577 -6.98 -6.51 -1.94
CA VAL A 577 -7.86 -5.34 -1.74
C VAL A 577 -9.32 -5.80 -1.72
N VAL A 578 -10.02 -5.52 -0.63
CA VAL A 578 -11.44 -5.84 -0.43
C VAL A 578 -12.26 -4.56 -0.50
N ASN A 579 -13.03 -4.39 -1.58
CA ASN A 579 -13.94 -3.27 -1.75
C ASN A 579 -15.30 -3.57 -1.09
N ASN A 580 -15.69 -2.79 -0.07
CA ASN A 580 -17.01 -2.87 0.55
C ASN A 580 -17.78 -1.60 0.18
N HIS A 581 -18.58 -1.66 -0.89
CA HIS A 581 -19.49 -0.59 -1.32
C HIS A 581 -18.82 0.77 -1.61
N VAL A 582 -17.52 0.83 -1.92
CA VAL A 582 -16.89 2.07 -2.41
C VAL A 582 -17.06 2.14 -3.92
N MET A 583 -18.00 2.98 -4.37
CA MET A 583 -18.32 3.12 -5.80
C MET A 583 -17.10 3.57 -6.63
N ALA A 584 -16.32 4.51 -6.10
CA ALA A 584 -15.14 5.05 -6.76
C ALA A 584 -13.98 4.04 -6.86
N ALA A 585 -14.01 2.94 -6.11
CA ALA A 585 -12.92 1.97 -6.14
C ALA A 585 -13.02 0.99 -7.31
N HIS A 586 -14.23 0.76 -7.87
CA HIS A 586 -14.45 -0.23 -8.93
C HIS A 586 -13.54 -0.05 -10.16
N PRO A 587 -13.35 1.16 -10.72
CA PRO A 587 -12.48 1.36 -11.89
C PRO A 587 -11.02 0.98 -11.65
N LEU A 588 -10.53 1.15 -10.42
CA LEU A 588 -9.13 0.88 -10.08
C LEU A 588 -8.82 -0.61 -9.93
N MET A 589 -9.82 -1.45 -9.68
CA MET A 589 -9.61 -2.88 -9.37
C MET A 589 -8.93 -3.61 -10.52
N GLY A 590 -9.32 -3.33 -11.77
CA GLY A 590 -8.70 -3.95 -12.94
C GLY A 590 -7.22 -3.59 -13.06
N LYS A 591 -6.88 -2.33 -12.74
CA LYS A 591 -5.50 -1.85 -12.77
C LYS A 591 -4.65 -2.49 -11.67
N LEU A 592 -5.13 -2.48 -10.42
CA LEU A 592 -4.46 -3.13 -9.29
C LEU A 592 -4.26 -4.63 -9.54
N ARG A 593 -5.27 -5.30 -10.11
CA ARG A 593 -5.20 -6.70 -10.50
C ARG A 593 -4.12 -6.98 -11.53
N SER A 594 -3.98 -6.13 -12.54
CA SER A 594 -2.92 -6.26 -13.55
C SER A 594 -1.50 -6.13 -12.97
N GLU A 595 -1.37 -5.47 -11.82
CA GLU A 595 -0.12 -5.26 -11.08
C GLU A 595 0.17 -6.37 -10.05
N GLY A 596 -0.72 -7.37 -9.94
CA GLY A 596 -0.53 -8.56 -9.10
C GLY A 596 -1.26 -8.52 -7.75
N THR A 597 -2.09 -7.52 -7.49
CA THR A 597 -2.98 -7.47 -6.32
C THR A 597 -4.20 -8.36 -6.56
N ARG A 598 -4.56 -9.24 -5.62
CA ARG A 598 -5.88 -9.91 -5.69
C ARG A 598 -6.98 -8.93 -5.30
N THR A 599 -8.08 -8.92 -6.04
CA THR A 599 -9.20 -8.00 -5.81
C THR A 599 -10.47 -8.73 -5.43
N ALA A 600 -11.15 -8.25 -4.39
CA ALA A 600 -12.40 -8.81 -3.89
C ALA A 600 -13.48 -7.73 -3.72
N CYS A 601 -14.73 -8.04 -4.02
CA CYS A 601 -15.87 -7.15 -3.78
C CYS A 601 -16.83 -7.79 -2.77
N TYR A 602 -17.12 -7.12 -1.66
CA TYR A 602 -18.05 -7.61 -0.65
C TYR A 602 -19.39 -6.86 -0.71
N LEU A 603 -20.45 -7.60 -1.04
CA LEU A 603 -21.80 -7.10 -1.25
C LEU A 603 -22.75 -7.56 -0.14
N HIS A 604 -23.62 -6.66 0.32
CA HIS A 604 -24.45 -6.88 1.52
C HIS A 604 -25.96 -6.71 1.32
N VAL A 605 -26.38 -5.99 0.27
CA VAL A 605 -27.79 -5.70 0.02
C VAL A 605 -28.00 -5.40 -1.47
N VAL A 606 -29.16 -5.78 -1.98
CA VAL A 606 -29.69 -5.29 -3.27
C VAL A 606 -30.70 -4.19 -2.92
N ASP A 607 -30.41 -2.96 -3.33
CA ASP A 607 -31.28 -1.82 -3.04
C ASP A 607 -32.49 -1.79 -3.97
N GLU A 608 -33.48 -0.96 -3.63
CA GLU A 608 -34.62 -0.68 -4.50
C GLU A 608 -34.70 0.81 -4.83
N THR A 609 -34.98 1.10 -6.10
CA THR A 609 -35.33 2.46 -6.55
C THR A 609 -36.71 2.87 -6.03
N VAL A 610 -37.06 4.16 -6.17
CA VAL A 610 -38.41 4.68 -5.87
C VAL A 610 -39.53 3.98 -6.66
N PHE A 611 -39.19 3.33 -7.78
CA PHE A 611 -40.12 2.54 -8.60
C PHE A 611 -40.11 1.04 -8.27
N ARG A 612 -39.49 0.62 -7.15
CA ARG A 612 -39.33 -0.77 -6.70
C ARG A 612 -38.61 -1.67 -7.72
N ARG A 613 -37.67 -1.09 -8.45
CA ARG A 613 -36.71 -1.85 -9.27
C ARG A 613 -35.45 -2.09 -8.47
N GLN A 614 -34.89 -3.28 -8.57
CA GLN A 614 -33.62 -3.64 -7.97
C GLN A 614 -32.49 -2.75 -8.51
N ALA A 615 -31.59 -2.35 -7.63
CA ALA A 615 -30.51 -1.40 -7.87
C ALA A 615 -29.40 -1.56 -6.82
N GLY A 616 -28.44 -0.64 -6.81
CA GLY A 616 -27.38 -0.54 -5.82
C GLY A 616 -26.06 -1.19 -6.24
N GLN A 617 -25.21 -1.38 -5.24
CA GLN A 617 -23.82 -1.82 -5.42
C GLN A 617 -23.65 -3.17 -6.14
N PRO A 618 -24.52 -4.18 -5.97
CA PRO A 618 -24.41 -5.43 -6.74
C PRO A 618 -24.43 -5.21 -8.25
N TYR A 619 -25.27 -4.31 -8.75
CA TYR A 619 -25.33 -4.01 -10.19
C TYR A 619 -24.10 -3.27 -10.69
N ALA A 620 -23.62 -2.29 -9.91
CA ALA A 620 -22.38 -1.61 -10.23
C ALA A 620 -21.22 -2.61 -10.26
N ALA A 621 -21.12 -3.50 -9.27
CA ALA A 621 -20.05 -4.49 -9.19
C ALA A 621 -20.07 -5.52 -10.34
N ILE A 622 -21.27 -5.94 -10.81
CA ILE A 622 -21.41 -6.80 -12.00
C ILE A 622 -20.82 -6.13 -13.25
N ALA A 623 -20.96 -4.81 -13.40
CA ALA A 623 -20.35 -4.08 -14.53
C ALA A 623 -18.81 -4.18 -14.55
N PHE A 624 -18.20 -4.52 -13.40
CA PHE A 624 -16.76 -4.68 -13.22
C PHE A 624 -16.36 -6.12 -12.88
N GLU A 625 -17.15 -7.14 -13.25
CA GLU A 625 -16.89 -8.55 -12.92
C GLU A 625 -15.44 -8.99 -13.22
N HIS A 626 -14.92 -8.65 -14.39
CA HIS A 626 -13.56 -9.01 -14.80
C HIS A 626 -12.44 -8.34 -13.99
N ALA A 627 -12.78 -7.25 -13.28
CA ALA A 627 -11.85 -6.54 -12.41
C ALA A 627 -11.68 -7.22 -11.05
N TYR A 628 -12.54 -8.17 -10.70
CA TYR A 628 -12.54 -8.89 -9.43
C TYR A 628 -12.15 -10.37 -9.58
N ASP A 629 -11.26 -10.82 -8.69
CA ASP A 629 -10.94 -12.24 -8.52
C ASP A 629 -11.95 -12.96 -7.61
N ALA A 630 -12.60 -12.22 -6.71
CA ALA A 630 -13.58 -12.76 -5.77
C ALA A 630 -14.76 -11.80 -5.50
N PHE A 631 -15.92 -12.38 -5.24
CA PHE A 631 -17.11 -11.71 -4.72
C PHE A 631 -17.51 -12.37 -3.41
N LEU A 632 -17.75 -11.58 -2.37
CA LEU A 632 -18.31 -12.04 -1.12
C LEU A 632 -19.76 -11.57 -1.04
N THR A 633 -20.65 -12.44 -0.59
CA THR A 633 -22.07 -12.12 -0.40
C THR A 633 -22.50 -12.43 1.02
N CYS A 634 -23.40 -11.63 1.58
CA CYS A 634 -23.92 -11.89 2.93
C CYS A 634 -24.94 -13.06 3.01
N SER A 635 -25.25 -13.69 1.88
CA SER A 635 -26.26 -14.74 1.74
C SER A 635 -26.07 -15.60 0.48
N ASP A 636 -26.66 -16.79 0.49
CA ASP A 636 -26.70 -17.70 -0.66
C ASP A 636 -27.63 -17.19 -1.76
N GLN A 637 -28.75 -16.56 -1.40
CA GLN A 637 -29.64 -15.89 -2.36
C GLN A 637 -28.90 -14.84 -3.18
N LEU A 638 -28.07 -14.01 -2.54
CA LEU A 638 -27.30 -12.99 -3.26
C LEU A 638 -26.20 -13.63 -4.13
N LYS A 639 -25.62 -14.75 -3.69
CA LYS A 639 -24.68 -15.52 -4.50
C LYS A 639 -25.34 -16.06 -5.78
N ILE A 640 -26.51 -16.69 -5.66
CA ILE A 640 -27.30 -17.17 -6.80
C ILE A 640 -27.69 -16.01 -7.71
N TYR A 641 -28.07 -14.88 -7.10
CA TYR A 641 -28.43 -13.67 -7.83
C TYR A 641 -27.27 -13.15 -8.69
N LEU A 642 -26.07 -12.95 -8.14
CA LEU A 642 -24.89 -12.55 -8.92
C LEU A 642 -24.58 -13.55 -10.04
N HIS A 643 -24.66 -14.85 -9.73
CA HIS A 643 -24.43 -15.88 -10.74
C HIS A 643 -25.41 -15.81 -11.91
N SER A 644 -26.68 -15.46 -11.64
CA SER A 644 -27.69 -15.30 -12.70
C SER A 644 -27.38 -14.17 -13.70
N PHE A 645 -26.51 -13.22 -13.32
CA PHE A 645 -25.99 -12.17 -14.19
C PHE A 645 -24.65 -12.53 -14.86
N GLY A 646 -24.15 -13.75 -14.68
CA GLY A 646 -22.95 -14.27 -15.34
C GLY A 646 -21.68 -14.26 -14.49
N VAL A 647 -21.74 -13.89 -13.20
CA VAL A 647 -20.58 -14.00 -12.31
C VAL A 647 -20.27 -15.50 -12.06
N PRO A 648 -19.06 -16.01 -12.34
CA PRO A 648 -18.74 -17.43 -12.15
C PRO A 648 -18.86 -17.88 -10.69
N PHE A 649 -19.44 -19.06 -10.44
CA PHE A 649 -19.72 -19.54 -9.09
C PHE A 649 -18.46 -19.71 -8.23
N GLU A 650 -17.34 -20.08 -8.86
CA GLU A 650 -16.02 -20.24 -8.25
C GLU A 650 -15.44 -18.92 -7.72
N LYS A 651 -15.95 -17.77 -8.20
CA LYS A 651 -15.56 -16.45 -7.67
C LYS A 651 -16.42 -16.03 -6.49
N VAL A 652 -17.58 -16.65 -6.23
CA VAL A 652 -18.56 -16.15 -5.25
C VAL A 652 -18.53 -16.94 -3.95
N PHE A 653 -18.10 -16.29 -2.88
CA PHE A 653 -18.07 -16.80 -1.52
C PHE A 653 -19.29 -16.33 -0.74
N SER A 654 -20.09 -17.27 -0.23
CA SER A 654 -21.20 -16.94 0.66
C SER A 654 -20.66 -16.81 2.07
N VAL A 655 -20.84 -15.63 2.67
CA VAL A 655 -20.40 -15.29 4.02
C VAL A 655 -21.63 -14.88 4.84
N PRO A 656 -22.40 -15.84 5.36
CA PRO A 656 -23.57 -15.55 6.18
C PRO A 656 -23.19 -14.72 7.42
N ASN A 657 -23.99 -13.70 7.69
CA ASN A 657 -23.69 -12.74 8.75
C ASN A 657 -23.68 -13.37 10.16
N GLY A 658 -22.56 -13.22 10.87
CA GLY A 658 -22.42 -13.53 12.29
C GLY A 658 -22.86 -12.38 13.21
N ALA A 659 -22.88 -12.61 14.53
CA ALA A 659 -23.11 -11.53 15.49
C ALA A 659 -21.97 -10.51 15.44
N SER A 660 -22.27 -9.21 15.47
CA SER A 660 -21.23 -8.19 15.29
C SER A 660 -20.32 -8.02 16.50
N PHE A 661 -20.82 -8.37 17.69
CA PHE A 661 -20.14 -8.17 18.96
C PHE A 661 -19.92 -9.48 19.71
N SER A 662 -18.86 -9.51 20.51
CA SER A 662 -18.58 -10.63 21.41
C SER A 662 -19.27 -10.43 22.76
N ILE A 663 -19.72 -11.52 23.37
CA ILE A 663 -20.34 -11.51 24.71
C ILE A 663 -19.47 -12.33 25.66
N ASP A 664 -19.23 -11.78 26.84
CA ASP A 664 -18.57 -12.50 27.92
C ASP A 664 -19.32 -13.80 28.26
N ALA A 665 -18.57 -14.89 28.45
CA ALA A 665 -19.15 -16.21 28.66
C ALA A 665 -20.03 -16.28 29.93
N LYS A 666 -19.70 -15.52 30.98
CA LYS A 666 -20.50 -15.46 32.21
C LYS A 666 -21.78 -14.67 31.98
N GLN A 667 -21.73 -13.54 31.28
CA GLN A 667 -22.95 -12.80 30.91
C GLN A 667 -23.87 -13.67 30.04
N ARG A 668 -23.33 -14.36 29.03
CA ARG A 668 -24.11 -15.27 28.19
C ARG A 668 -24.76 -16.39 29.00
N ALA A 669 -24.03 -17.00 29.93
CA ALA A 669 -24.56 -18.04 30.80
C ALA A 669 -25.67 -17.51 31.75
N GLN A 670 -25.51 -16.30 32.28
CA GLN A 670 -26.53 -15.65 33.12
C GLN A 670 -27.82 -15.38 32.34
N VAL A 671 -27.71 -14.84 31.13
CA VAL A 671 -28.88 -14.60 30.28
C VAL A 671 -29.54 -15.92 29.90
N ALA A 672 -28.77 -16.92 29.48
CA ALA A 672 -29.31 -18.25 29.15
C ALA A 672 -30.02 -18.91 30.34
N ALA A 673 -29.48 -18.79 31.56
CA ALA A 673 -30.13 -19.28 32.78
C ALA A 673 -31.44 -18.53 33.06
N ALA A 674 -31.44 -17.20 32.95
CA ALA A 674 -32.65 -16.39 33.12
C ALA A 674 -33.74 -16.73 32.09
N ARG A 675 -33.36 -17.08 30.85
CA ARG A 675 -34.31 -17.54 29.81
C ARG A 675 -34.96 -18.87 30.18
N LYS A 676 -34.21 -19.82 30.75
CA LYS A 676 -34.72 -21.12 31.20
C LYS A 676 -35.72 -21.01 32.35
N GLU A 677 -35.64 -19.96 33.16
CA GLU A 677 -36.61 -19.69 34.22
C GLU A 677 -37.97 -19.17 33.70
N GLY A 678 -38.05 -18.80 32.42
CA GLY A 678 -39.27 -18.33 31.76
C GLY A 678 -39.82 -16.99 32.26
N ARG A 679 -41.00 -16.60 31.77
CA ARG A 679 -41.71 -15.40 32.22
C ARG A 679 -42.52 -15.72 33.49
N LYS A 680 -41.91 -15.59 34.68
CA LYS A 680 -42.56 -15.77 36.01
C LYS A 680 -43.67 -14.73 36.28
N GLY A 681 -44.77 -14.75 35.53
CA GLY A 681 -45.90 -13.83 35.67
C GLY A 681 -45.65 -12.39 35.20
N ARG A 682 -44.51 -12.12 34.54
CA ARG A 682 -44.19 -10.82 33.96
C ARG A 682 -44.70 -10.69 32.52
N PRO A 683 -45.02 -9.48 32.04
CA PRO A 683 -45.36 -9.24 30.64
C PRO A 683 -44.24 -9.70 29.69
N MET A 684 -44.63 -10.05 28.46
CA MET A 684 -43.69 -10.32 27.37
C MET A 684 -42.95 -9.03 26.99
N ARG A 685 -41.63 -9.10 26.81
CA ARG A 685 -40.81 -7.93 26.44
C ARG A 685 -40.51 -7.94 24.95
N ILE A 686 -40.99 -6.92 24.24
CA ILE A 686 -40.81 -6.74 22.79
C ILE A 686 -39.79 -5.62 22.56
N LEU A 687 -38.77 -5.91 21.76
CA LEU A 687 -37.77 -4.94 21.35
C LEU A 687 -37.86 -4.71 19.85
N TYR A 688 -37.82 -3.45 19.45
CA TYR A 688 -37.49 -3.01 18.11
C TYR A 688 -36.15 -2.27 18.18
N MET A 689 -35.23 -2.57 17.25
CA MET A 689 -33.96 -1.87 17.15
C MET A 689 -33.63 -1.61 15.67
N GLY A 690 -33.51 -0.34 15.29
CA GLY A 690 -33.28 0.07 13.91
C GLY A 690 -33.73 1.51 13.64
N ARG A 691 -33.50 2.00 12.42
CA ARG A 691 -33.97 3.33 12.00
C ARG A 691 -35.50 3.42 12.08
N LEU A 692 -36.03 4.57 12.48
CA LEU A 692 -37.46 4.81 12.61
C LEU A 692 -38.03 5.34 11.28
N ASP A 693 -38.05 4.47 10.27
CA ASP A 693 -38.49 4.83 8.91
C ASP A 693 -39.44 3.80 8.29
N ARG A 694 -39.92 4.12 7.09
CA ARG A 694 -40.82 3.25 6.33
C ARG A 694 -40.14 1.96 5.85
N GLN A 695 -38.85 1.99 5.52
CA GLN A 695 -38.11 0.79 5.09
C GLN A 695 -38.12 -0.28 6.18
N LYS A 696 -37.83 0.12 7.42
CA LYS A 696 -37.75 -0.77 8.59
C LYS A 696 -39.12 -1.10 9.18
N GLY A 697 -40.20 -0.57 8.59
CA GLY A 697 -41.57 -0.97 8.91
C GLY A 697 -42.07 -0.41 10.23
N ILE A 698 -41.64 0.81 10.61
CA ILE A 698 -42.00 1.39 11.90
C ILE A 698 -43.51 1.62 12.07
N ASP A 699 -44.21 1.85 10.97
CA ASP A 699 -45.67 1.91 10.89
C ASP A 699 -46.32 0.55 11.19
N ARG A 700 -45.75 -0.53 10.64
CA ARG A 700 -46.22 -1.90 10.91
C ARG A 700 -45.99 -2.30 12.37
N LEU A 701 -44.87 -1.87 12.97
CA LEU A 701 -44.61 -2.02 14.41
C LEU A 701 -45.72 -1.34 15.22
N HIS A 702 -45.97 -0.06 14.96
CA HIS A 702 -46.98 0.72 15.67
C HIS A 702 -48.35 0.04 15.61
N ASP A 703 -48.81 -0.34 14.42
CA ASP A 703 -50.14 -0.93 14.24
C ASP A 703 -50.27 -2.30 14.91
N ALA A 704 -49.20 -3.11 14.91
CA ALA A 704 -49.19 -4.38 15.61
C ALA A 704 -49.25 -4.21 17.13
N ILE A 705 -48.52 -3.21 17.68
CA ILE A 705 -48.54 -2.86 19.11
C ILE A 705 -49.93 -2.38 19.54
N MET A 706 -50.59 -1.54 18.75
CA MET A 706 -51.95 -1.07 19.04
C MET A 706 -52.94 -2.22 19.08
N LYS A 707 -52.91 -3.12 18.09
CA LYS A 707 -53.79 -4.31 18.07
C LYS A 707 -53.55 -5.26 19.25
N LEU A 708 -52.30 -5.42 19.71
CA LEU A 708 -52.01 -6.21 20.91
C LEU A 708 -52.65 -5.61 22.16
N ARG A 709 -52.67 -4.27 22.28
CA ARG A 709 -53.35 -3.56 23.38
C ARG A 709 -54.85 -3.73 23.32
N GLU A 710 -55.45 -3.57 22.14
CA GLU A 710 -56.87 -3.79 21.92
C GLU A 710 -57.31 -5.21 22.29
N GLN A 711 -56.44 -6.20 22.07
CA GLN A 711 -56.64 -7.60 22.47
C GLN A 711 -56.38 -7.87 23.96
N GLY A 712 -55.99 -6.86 24.75
CA GLY A 712 -55.70 -7.01 26.18
C GLY A 712 -54.45 -7.83 26.49
N ILE A 713 -53.50 -7.95 25.56
CA ILE A 713 -52.27 -8.70 25.76
C ILE A 713 -51.31 -7.93 26.66
N SER A 714 -50.75 -8.60 27.68
CA SER A 714 -49.80 -7.98 28.61
C SER A 714 -48.37 -8.02 28.05
N PHE A 715 -47.83 -6.85 27.70
CA PHE A 715 -46.47 -6.70 27.16
C PHE A 715 -45.79 -5.40 27.62
N ASP A 716 -44.46 -5.41 27.57
CA ASP A 716 -43.60 -4.23 27.66
C ASP A 716 -42.88 -4.05 26.33
N ALA A 717 -42.95 -2.87 25.71
CA ALA A 717 -42.28 -2.60 24.44
C ALA A 717 -41.19 -1.54 24.58
N GLN A 718 -40.06 -1.74 23.90
CA GLN A 718 -38.98 -0.77 23.74
C GLN A 718 -38.62 -0.64 22.25
N ALA A 719 -38.45 0.60 21.78
CA ALA A 719 -37.93 0.92 20.46
C ALA A 719 -36.64 1.72 20.61
N ILE A 720 -35.57 1.22 20.01
CA ILE A 720 -34.24 1.82 20.02
C ILE A 720 -33.90 2.28 18.61
N GLY A 721 -33.73 3.58 18.41
CA GLY A 721 -33.49 4.13 17.09
C GLY A 721 -33.73 5.62 17.01
N GLY A 722 -33.42 6.18 15.83
CA GLY A 722 -33.64 7.59 15.51
C GLY A 722 -34.44 7.72 14.23
N GLU A 723 -35.18 8.81 14.11
CA GLU A 723 -35.86 9.21 12.88
C GLU A 723 -34.84 9.73 11.86
N ILE A 724 -35.12 9.45 10.59
CA ILE A 724 -34.48 10.17 9.48
C ILE A 724 -35.32 11.43 9.29
N LEU A 725 -34.69 12.61 9.29
CA LEU A 725 -35.37 13.91 9.11
C LEU A 725 -36.42 13.83 8.00
N SER A 726 -37.70 13.95 8.36
CA SER A 726 -38.81 14.12 7.42
C SER A 726 -39.18 15.60 7.30
N ASP A 727 -39.56 16.04 6.11
CA ASP A 727 -40.02 17.42 5.85
C ASP A 727 -41.36 17.77 6.56
N ASP A 728 -41.99 16.81 7.25
CA ASP A 728 -43.22 16.99 8.03
C ASP A 728 -42.98 16.82 9.55
N PRO A 729 -42.89 17.92 10.32
CA PRO A 729 -42.73 17.89 11.79
C PRO A 729 -43.92 17.30 12.56
N SER A 730 -45.09 17.10 11.94
CA SER A 730 -46.30 16.59 12.59
C SER A 730 -46.38 15.05 12.65
N ALA A 731 -45.40 14.36 12.06
CA ALA A 731 -45.44 12.92 11.80
C ALA A 731 -44.41 12.09 12.59
N SER A 732 -43.88 12.59 13.72
CA SER A 732 -42.86 11.87 14.50
C SER A 732 -43.36 10.50 14.96
N TRP A 733 -42.70 9.45 14.48
CA TRP A 733 -42.86 8.07 14.93
C TRP A 733 -42.46 7.89 16.38
N MET A 734 -41.48 8.65 16.88
CA MET A 734 -41.11 8.63 18.30
C MET A 734 -42.31 8.99 19.18
N THR A 735 -43.04 10.06 18.85
CA THR A 735 -44.24 10.47 19.59
C THR A 735 -45.35 9.43 19.47
N LYS A 736 -45.66 8.94 18.26
CA LYS A 736 -46.71 7.92 18.05
C LYS A 736 -46.42 6.63 18.82
N LEU A 737 -45.17 6.20 18.86
CA LEU A 737 -44.76 5.02 19.63
C LEU A 737 -44.88 5.26 21.14
N GLN A 738 -44.50 6.45 21.63
CA GLN A 738 -44.68 6.83 23.03
C GLN A 738 -46.16 6.89 23.44
N GLU A 739 -47.04 7.40 22.58
CA GLU A 739 -48.49 7.40 22.78
C GLU A 739 -49.07 5.97 22.77
N ALA A 740 -48.55 5.11 21.91
CA ALA A 740 -48.78 3.67 21.95
C ALA A 740 -48.09 2.96 23.13
N GLY A 741 -47.49 3.73 24.05
CA GLY A 741 -46.79 3.31 25.28
C GLY A 741 -45.61 2.37 25.07
N VAL A 742 -44.88 2.56 23.97
CA VAL A 742 -43.57 2.00 23.71
C VAL A 742 -42.51 2.93 24.28
N ARG A 743 -41.54 2.40 25.02
CA ARG A 743 -40.38 3.19 25.48
C ARG A 743 -39.45 3.44 24.31
N VAL A 744 -39.29 4.70 23.90
CA VAL A 744 -38.37 5.08 22.82
C VAL A 744 -37.06 5.58 23.42
N SER A 745 -35.92 5.12 22.92
CA SER A 745 -34.59 5.60 23.32
C SER A 745 -33.70 5.86 22.11
N PRO A 746 -32.66 6.71 22.23
CA PRO A 746 -31.76 7.03 21.13
C PRO A 746 -31.04 5.79 20.56
N PRO A 747 -30.49 5.88 19.33
CA PRO A 747 -29.63 4.84 18.78
C PRO A 747 -28.48 4.47 19.72
N VAL A 748 -28.17 3.18 19.79
CA VAL A 748 -26.96 2.62 20.44
C VAL A 748 -26.12 1.90 19.41
N PHE A 749 -24.81 2.02 19.57
CA PHE A 749 -23.83 1.50 18.61
C PHE A 749 -22.81 0.56 19.26
N ASP A 750 -22.62 0.68 20.57
CA ASP A 750 -21.71 -0.17 21.34
C ASP A 750 -22.31 -1.57 21.58
N GLY A 751 -21.47 -2.59 21.46
CA GLY A 751 -21.87 -3.99 21.58
C GLY A 751 -22.42 -4.34 22.97
N LYS A 752 -21.91 -3.73 24.05
CA LYS A 752 -22.37 -4.00 25.42
C LYS A 752 -23.77 -3.43 25.64
N ASP A 753 -24.04 -2.22 25.17
CA ASP A 753 -25.38 -1.62 25.28
C ASP A 753 -26.41 -2.37 24.42
N ILE A 754 -26.04 -2.75 23.19
CA ILE A 754 -26.86 -3.62 22.34
C ILE A 754 -27.16 -4.96 23.06
N ALA A 755 -26.14 -5.58 23.66
CA ALA A 755 -26.28 -6.81 24.43
C ALA A 755 -27.25 -6.64 25.63
N ASN A 756 -27.20 -5.52 26.33
CA ASN A 756 -28.08 -5.24 27.47
C ASN A 756 -29.55 -5.14 27.05
N HIS A 757 -29.85 -4.45 25.94
CA HIS A 757 -31.21 -4.36 25.41
C HIS A 757 -31.74 -5.72 24.94
N LEU A 758 -30.89 -6.51 24.26
CA LEU A 758 -31.25 -7.85 23.83
C LEU A 758 -31.41 -8.85 24.99
N ALA A 759 -30.59 -8.74 26.02
CA ALA A 759 -30.74 -9.53 27.24
C ALA A 759 -32.04 -9.19 27.98
N TRP A 760 -32.51 -7.95 27.91
CA TRP A 760 -33.80 -7.54 28.47
C TRP A 760 -34.99 -8.10 27.70
N ALA A 761 -34.95 -8.09 26.36
CA ALA A 761 -36.07 -8.40 25.47
C ALA A 761 -36.34 -9.90 25.34
N ASP A 762 -37.59 -10.35 25.27
CA ASP A 762 -37.91 -11.75 24.94
C ASP A 762 -37.99 -11.97 23.42
N VAL A 763 -38.55 -10.97 22.72
CA VAL A 763 -38.75 -10.96 21.28
C VAL A 763 -38.10 -9.73 20.68
N LEU A 764 -37.31 -9.94 19.62
CA LEU A 764 -36.89 -8.87 18.71
C LEU A 764 -37.86 -8.84 17.52
N LEU A 765 -38.53 -7.73 17.29
CA LEU A 765 -39.47 -7.55 16.18
C LEU A 765 -38.84 -6.78 15.03
N MET A 766 -38.82 -7.38 13.83
CA MET A 766 -38.25 -6.80 12.61
C MET A 766 -39.28 -6.79 11.46
N PRO A 767 -40.16 -5.79 11.41
CA PRO A 767 -41.25 -5.73 10.45
C PRO A 767 -40.87 -5.14 9.08
N SER A 768 -39.58 -5.21 8.72
CA SER A 768 -38.99 -4.56 7.56
C SER A 768 -39.68 -4.92 6.24
N ARG A 769 -39.63 -3.97 5.29
CA ARG A 769 -40.12 -4.14 3.91
C ARG A 769 -39.06 -4.75 2.99
N TRP A 770 -37.80 -4.41 3.22
CA TRP A 770 -36.65 -5.02 2.57
C TRP A 770 -35.44 -5.00 3.50
N GLU A 771 -34.62 -6.04 3.41
CA GLU A 771 -33.38 -6.22 4.15
C GLU A 771 -32.36 -6.91 3.23
N GLY A 772 -31.07 -6.78 3.56
CA GLY A 772 -30.04 -7.69 3.05
C GLY A 772 -30.00 -8.95 3.91
N ALA A 773 -28.98 -9.07 4.75
CA ALA A 773 -28.91 -10.05 5.84
C ALA A 773 -28.72 -9.29 7.17
N PRO A 774 -29.77 -9.00 7.95
CA PRO A 774 -29.63 -8.14 9.13
C PRO A 774 -28.83 -8.82 10.25
N LEU A 775 -27.72 -8.18 10.67
CA LEU A 775 -26.89 -8.61 11.80
C LEU A 775 -27.69 -8.78 13.09
N MET A 776 -28.73 -7.96 13.26
CA MET A 776 -29.58 -7.92 14.45
C MET A 776 -30.21 -9.28 14.80
N ILE A 777 -30.47 -10.13 13.79
CA ILE A 777 -30.97 -11.49 14.00
C ILE A 777 -29.92 -12.35 14.71
N ALA A 778 -28.69 -12.38 14.18
CA ALA A 778 -27.60 -13.15 14.77
C ALA A 778 -27.24 -12.62 16.18
N GLU A 779 -27.24 -11.29 16.33
CA GLU A 779 -27.03 -10.60 17.61
C GLU A 779 -28.11 -10.94 18.66
N ALA A 780 -29.38 -11.08 18.26
CA ALA A 780 -30.46 -11.50 19.16
C ALA A 780 -30.36 -12.98 19.54
N GLN A 781 -30.08 -13.84 18.56
CA GLN A 781 -30.00 -15.29 18.75
C GLN A 781 -28.93 -15.68 19.76
N GLN A 782 -27.77 -15.02 19.79
CA GLN A 782 -26.70 -15.31 20.77
C GLN A 782 -27.09 -15.06 22.24
N LEU A 783 -28.15 -14.30 22.48
CA LEU A 783 -28.73 -14.00 23.81
C LEU A 783 -30.07 -14.70 24.05
N GLY A 784 -30.49 -15.57 23.13
CA GLY A 784 -31.79 -16.26 23.20
C GLY A 784 -32.98 -15.29 23.12
N CYS A 785 -32.78 -14.10 22.55
CA CYS A 785 -33.88 -13.22 22.18
C CYS A 785 -34.47 -13.72 20.86
N VAL A 786 -35.77 -14.01 20.82
CA VAL A 786 -36.41 -14.66 19.68
C VAL A 786 -36.68 -13.64 18.58
N PRO A 787 -36.05 -13.76 17.40
CA PRO A 787 -36.33 -12.86 16.29
C PRO A 787 -37.68 -13.24 15.65
N VAL A 788 -38.57 -12.25 15.52
CA VAL A 788 -39.81 -12.30 14.77
C VAL A 788 -39.69 -11.30 13.62
N ALA A 789 -39.55 -11.79 12.39
CA ALA A 789 -39.14 -10.96 11.26
C ALA A 789 -39.95 -11.25 9.99
N THR A 790 -40.17 -10.23 9.15
CA THR A 790 -40.71 -10.44 7.80
C THR A 790 -39.70 -11.19 6.94
N ALA A 791 -40.12 -12.22 6.20
CA ALA A 791 -39.31 -12.98 5.27
C ALA A 791 -39.03 -12.16 3.99
N VAL A 792 -38.11 -11.20 4.10
CA VAL A 792 -37.63 -10.32 3.02
C VAL A 792 -36.11 -10.37 2.94
N GLY A 793 -35.56 -10.28 1.73
CA GLY A 793 -34.12 -10.49 1.53
C GLY A 793 -33.69 -11.86 2.05
N ALA A 794 -32.51 -11.92 2.68
CA ALA A 794 -31.93 -13.15 3.23
C ALA A 794 -32.35 -13.44 4.68
N VAL A 795 -33.45 -12.85 5.16
CA VAL A 795 -33.94 -13.07 6.54
C VAL A 795 -34.34 -14.53 6.78
N ASP A 796 -34.84 -15.21 5.76
CA ASP A 796 -35.23 -16.62 5.81
C ASP A 796 -34.04 -17.60 5.79
N GLU A 797 -32.86 -17.17 5.36
CA GLU A 797 -31.60 -17.90 5.56
C GLU A 797 -31.09 -17.77 7.01
N LEU A 798 -31.46 -16.67 7.68
CA LEU A 798 -31.04 -16.40 9.05
C LEU A 798 -31.95 -17.07 10.11
N ILE A 799 -33.20 -17.41 9.76
CA ILE A 799 -34.20 -17.96 10.69
C ILE A 799 -34.75 -19.29 10.17
N ASN A 800 -34.57 -20.35 10.96
CA ASN A 800 -35.32 -21.59 10.83
C ASN A 800 -36.68 -21.44 11.53
N HIS A 801 -37.72 -21.13 10.74
CA HIS A 801 -39.07 -20.84 11.23
C HIS A 801 -39.58 -21.87 12.26
N GLY A 802 -39.97 -21.38 13.45
CA GLY A 802 -40.50 -22.18 14.55
C GLY A 802 -39.44 -22.88 15.41
N ARG A 803 -38.17 -22.83 15.01
CA ARG A 803 -37.04 -23.43 15.76
C ARG A 803 -36.21 -22.37 16.47
N ASP A 804 -35.70 -21.38 15.75
CA ASP A 804 -34.75 -20.37 16.28
C ASP A 804 -35.19 -18.92 16.03
N GLY A 805 -36.45 -18.77 15.61
CA GLY A 805 -37.13 -17.52 15.30
C GLY A 805 -38.45 -17.78 14.57
N ILE A 806 -39.23 -16.73 14.33
CA ILE A 806 -40.50 -16.82 13.60
C ILE A 806 -40.47 -15.90 12.37
N LEU A 807 -40.59 -16.51 11.20
CA LEU A 807 -40.79 -15.78 9.94
C LEU A 807 -42.26 -15.41 9.72
N ILE A 808 -42.50 -14.14 9.40
CA ILE A 808 -43.78 -13.62 8.89
C ILE A 808 -43.67 -13.61 7.36
N ARG A 809 -44.61 -14.27 6.68
CA ARG A 809 -44.61 -14.30 5.21
C ARG A 809 -44.75 -12.88 4.66
N ASN A 810 -43.95 -12.54 3.65
CA ASN A 810 -44.08 -11.27 2.97
C ASN A 810 -45.44 -11.17 2.25
N GLY A 811 -46.03 -9.98 2.23
CA GLY A 811 -47.39 -9.73 1.77
C GLY A 811 -47.74 -8.25 1.83
N ASN A 812 -49.02 -7.92 1.75
CA ASN A 812 -49.46 -6.54 1.96
C ASN A 812 -49.33 -6.14 3.45
N ASP A 813 -49.26 -4.83 3.71
CA ASP A 813 -49.01 -4.29 5.06
C ASP A 813 -50.05 -4.77 6.09
N ALA A 814 -51.33 -4.81 5.71
CA ALA A 814 -52.41 -5.23 6.61
C ALA A 814 -52.30 -6.71 7.02
N GLN A 815 -51.94 -7.59 6.08
CA GLN A 815 -51.72 -9.01 6.32
C GLN A 815 -50.50 -9.23 7.21
N ILE A 816 -49.40 -8.53 6.94
CA ILE A 816 -48.18 -8.60 7.75
C ILE A 816 -48.47 -8.19 9.19
N VAL A 817 -49.17 -7.06 9.40
CA VAL A 817 -49.57 -6.62 10.74
C VAL A 817 -50.48 -7.65 11.42
N ALA A 818 -51.46 -8.22 10.71
CA ALA A 818 -52.36 -9.22 11.29
C ALA A 818 -51.62 -10.50 11.71
N ASP A 819 -50.72 -11.02 10.87
CA ASP A 819 -49.91 -12.19 11.19
C ASP A 819 -48.93 -11.92 12.33
N MET A 820 -48.32 -10.73 12.34
CA MET A 820 -47.45 -10.27 13.41
C MET A 820 -48.17 -10.22 14.75
N THR A 821 -49.33 -9.57 14.82
CA THR A 821 -50.16 -9.53 16.02
C THR A 821 -50.53 -10.94 16.47
N ARG A 822 -50.98 -11.81 15.55
CA ARG A 822 -51.33 -13.21 15.87
C ARG A 822 -50.15 -13.98 16.47
N ILE A 823 -48.97 -13.88 15.86
CA ILE A 823 -47.75 -14.54 16.33
C ILE A 823 -47.36 -14.02 17.72
N LEU A 824 -47.35 -12.70 17.90
CA LEU A 824 -47.01 -12.09 19.19
C LEU A 824 -48.02 -12.47 20.28
N THR A 825 -49.31 -12.58 19.96
CA THR A 825 -50.34 -13.08 20.88
C THR A 825 -50.07 -14.53 21.29
N ILE A 826 -49.72 -15.41 20.33
CA ILE A 826 -49.37 -16.81 20.62
C ILE A 826 -48.15 -16.86 21.55
N LEU A 827 -47.08 -16.13 21.24
CA LEU A 827 -45.86 -16.11 22.08
C LEU A 827 -46.11 -15.50 23.47
N ALA A 828 -47.01 -14.53 23.57
CA ALA A 828 -47.40 -13.93 24.84
C ALA A 828 -48.22 -14.90 25.72
N GLN A 829 -49.00 -15.80 25.11
CA GLN A 829 -49.85 -16.77 25.82
C GLN A 829 -49.16 -18.11 26.10
N ASP A 830 -48.29 -18.58 25.19
CA ASP A 830 -47.54 -19.83 25.31
C ASP A 830 -46.08 -19.56 25.66
N ASN A 831 -45.79 -19.51 26.96
CA ASN A 831 -44.43 -19.30 27.45
C ASN A 831 -43.48 -20.45 27.08
N ASP A 832 -43.98 -21.68 26.95
CA ASP A 832 -43.14 -22.83 26.60
C ASP A 832 -42.71 -22.77 25.14
N ALA A 833 -43.58 -22.32 24.23
CA ALA A 833 -43.22 -22.06 22.84
C ALA A 833 -42.14 -20.98 22.72
N LEU A 834 -42.26 -19.89 23.47
CA LEU A 834 -41.24 -18.84 23.51
C LEU A 834 -39.90 -19.38 24.03
N MET A 835 -39.90 -20.15 25.12
CA MET A 835 -38.68 -20.74 25.68
C MET A 835 -38.02 -21.74 24.72
N ARG A 836 -38.78 -22.65 24.10
CA ARG A 836 -38.25 -23.60 23.10
C ARG A 836 -37.59 -22.86 21.93
N THR A 837 -38.23 -21.80 21.45
CA THR A 837 -37.68 -20.99 20.35
C THR A 837 -36.42 -20.23 20.78
N ALA A 838 -36.38 -19.72 22.02
CA ALA A 838 -35.20 -19.08 22.59
C ALA A 838 -34.01 -20.05 22.75
N GLU A 839 -34.27 -21.30 23.15
CA GLU A 839 -33.24 -22.35 23.21
C GLU A 839 -32.70 -22.68 21.82
N GLY A 840 -33.57 -22.78 20.81
CA GLY A 840 -33.15 -22.95 19.42
C GLY A 840 -32.32 -21.76 18.90
N ALA A 841 -32.71 -20.53 19.25
CA ALA A 841 -31.95 -19.33 18.94
C ALA A 841 -30.52 -19.37 19.51
N LEU A 842 -30.37 -19.74 20.78
CA LEU A 842 -29.06 -19.91 21.43
C LEU A 842 -28.21 -21.00 20.74
N ALA A 843 -28.84 -22.10 20.34
CA ALA A 843 -28.16 -23.21 19.67
C ALA A 843 -27.68 -22.80 18.27
N SER A 844 -28.53 -22.17 17.46
CA SER A 844 -28.15 -21.69 16.12
C SER A 844 -27.02 -20.67 16.17
N ALA A 845 -27.05 -19.74 17.14
CA ALA A 845 -25.99 -18.76 17.32
C ALA A 845 -24.62 -19.37 17.67
N ALA A 846 -24.58 -20.56 18.27
CA ALA A 846 -23.30 -21.23 18.57
C ALA A 846 -22.56 -21.70 17.32
N HIS A 847 -23.28 -21.92 16.22
CA HIS A 847 -22.72 -22.39 14.95
C HIS A 847 -22.52 -21.26 13.93
N ARG A 848 -23.20 -20.12 14.10
CA ARG A 848 -23.12 -18.97 13.18
C ARG A 848 -22.04 -17.97 13.64
N THR A 849 -20.79 -18.30 13.35
CA THR A 849 -19.62 -17.44 13.67
C THR A 849 -19.01 -16.86 12.41
N TRP A 850 -18.37 -15.69 12.55
CA TRP A 850 -17.62 -15.07 11.44
C TRP A 850 -16.49 -15.96 10.94
N SER A 851 -15.72 -16.59 11.82
CA SER A 851 -14.62 -17.47 11.42
C SER A 851 -15.10 -18.67 10.59
N ALA A 852 -16.27 -19.24 10.90
CA ALA A 852 -16.86 -20.28 10.06
C ALA A 852 -17.33 -19.71 8.70
N ALA A 853 -18.02 -18.57 8.71
CA ALA A 853 -18.55 -17.94 7.50
C ALA A 853 -17.45 -17.47 6.52
N PHE A 854 -16.30 -17.02 7.03
CA PHE A 854 -15.19 -16.56 6.20
C PHE A 854 -14.20 -17.66 5.80
N SER A 855 -14.33 -18.88 6.33
CA SER A 855 -13.34 -19.96 6.18
C SER A 855 -12.89 -20.16 4.72
N ASP A 856 -13.82 -20.41 3.81
CA ASP A 856 -13.53 -20.59 2.37
C ASP A 856 -12.81 -19.38 1.75
N PHE A 857 -13.25 -18.16 2.10
CA PHE A 857 -12.62 -16.93 1.60
C PHE A 857 -11.20 -16.76 2.16
N THR A 858 -11.01 -17.04 3.44
CA THR A 858 -9.69 -16.95 4.08
C THR A 858 -8.73 -18.00 3.55
N ASP A 859 -9.20 -19.21 3.25
CA ASP A 859 -8.40 -20.27 2.63
C ASP A 859 -7.96 -19.84 1.23
N TRP A 860 -8.89 -19.32 0.43
CA TRP A 860 -8.58 -18.71 -0.87
C TRP A 860 -7.58 -17.55 -0.77
N ALA A 861 -7.74 -16.65 0.21
CA ALA A 861 -6.81 -15.54 0.45
C ALA A 861 -5.43 -16.06 0.91
N ASN A 862 -5.39 -17.18 1.64
CA ASN A 862 -4.16 -17.80 2.09
C ASN A 862 -3.32 -18.44 0.97
N GLU A 863 -3.89 -18.66 -0.20
CA GLU A 863 -3.14 -19.08 -1.40
C GLU A 863 -2.33 -17.93 -2.02
N ILE A 864 -2.61 -16.67 -1.65
CA ILE A 864 -1.84 -15.53 -2.14
C ILE A 864 -0.38 -15.70 -1.71
N SER A 865 0.52 -15.74 -2.68
CA SER A 865 1.96 -15.82 -2.45
C SER A 865 2.58 -14.48 -2.85
N PRO A 866 2.92 -13.60 -1.90
CA PRO A 866 3.57 -12.34 -2.21
C PRO A 866 4.89 -12.61 -2.94
N VAL A 867 5.11 -11.90 -4.03
CA VAL A 867 6.36 -12.00 -4.79
C VAL A 867 7.30 -10.89 -4.31
N TYR A 868 8.46 -11.27 -3.78
CA TYR A 868 9.51 -10.36 -3.31
C TYR A 868 10.86 -10.76 -3.92
N PRO A 869 11.79 -9.80 -4.08
CA PRO A 869 13.17 -10.12 -4.43
C PRO A 869 13.80 -11.10 -3.44
N LYS A 870 14.69 -11.96 -3.91
CA LYS A 870 15.42 -12.91 -3.07
C LYS A 870 16.45 -12.16 -2.21
N SER A 871 16.60 -12.58 -0.96
CA SER A 871 17.75 -12.16 -0.16
C SER A 871 18.98 -12.96 -0.59
N ARG A 872 20.12 -12.28 -0.84
CA ARG A 872 21.40 -12.97 -1.09
C ARG A 872 21.75 -13.84 0.14
N PRO A 873 22.14 -15.12 -0.04
CA PRO A 873 22.62 -15.94 1.06
C PRO A 873 23.79 -15.24 1.77
N SER A 874 23.74 -15.15 3.10
CA SER A 874 24.81 -14.52 3.89
C SER A 874 26.14 -15.22 3.62
N GLN A 875 27.14 -14.48 3.12
CA GLN A 875 28.52 -14.95 3.15
C GLN A 875 29.03 -14.94 4.61
N PRO A 876 29.89 -15.87 5.02
CA PRO A 876 30.53 -15.83 6.33
C PRO A 876 31.40 -14.57 6.46
N ASN A 877 30.98 -13.65 7.34
CA ASN A 877 31.69 -12.47 7.86
C ASN A 877 32.99 -12.08 7.15
N VAL A 878 32.88 -11.24 6.13
CA VAL A 878 33.85 -10.15 5.96
C VAL A 878 33.36 -9.05 6.88
N ALA A 879 34.18 -8.62 7.82
CA ALA A 879 33.83 -7.70 8.89
C ALA A 879 32.86 -6.60 8.44
N ASP A 880 31.72 -6.52 9.12
CA ASP A 880 30.72 -5.45 9.00
C ASP A 880 31.38 -4.10 9.25
N ASP A 881 31.88 -3.45 8.20
CA ASP A 881 31.99 -2.00 8.17
C ASP A 881 30.63 -1.48 7.70
N ALA A 882 29.67 -1.47 8.63
CA ALA A 882 28.36 -0.84 8.50
C ALA A 882 28.48 0.71 8.50
N SER A 883 29.37 1.23 7.67
CA SER A 883 29.59 2.66 7.40
C SER A 883 29.33 3.04 5.94
N ALA A 884 28.83 2.11 5.11
CA ALA A 884 28.52 2.31 3.70
C ALA A 884 27.04 2.68 3.42
N ILE A 885 26.34 3.33 4.36
CA ILE A 885 25.26 4.24 3.96
C ILE A 885 25.97 5.52 3.55
N ALA A 886 25.86 5.88 2.27
CA ALA A 886 26.43 7.07 1.69
C ALA A 886 25.90 8.34 2.37
N VAL A 887 26.51 8.70 3.50
CA VAL A 887 26.55 10.05 4.05
C VAL A 887 28.03 10.38 4.20
N LEU A 888 28.53 11.13 3.20
CA LEU A 888 29.86 11.78 3.12
C LEU A 888 31.08 10.84 2.94
N PRO A 889 31.61 10.63 1.71
CA PRO A 889 33.02 10.27 1.56
C PRO A 889 33.86 11.55 1.68
N GLY A 890 33.95 12.09 2.89
CA GLY A 890 34.71 13.29 3.21
C GLY A 890 35.86 13.00 4.16
N ARG A 891 36.71 12.00 3.87
CA ARG A 891 38.04 11.95 4.50
C ARG A 891 38.94 12.94 3.77
N ALA A 892 39.07 14.14 4.34
CA ALA A 892 40.19 15.02 4.04
C ALA A 892 41.48 14.24 4.28
N VAL A 893 42.27 14.02 3.24
CA VAL A 893 43.67 13.62 3.37
C VAL A 893 44.39 14.85 3.90
N ALA A 894 44.96 14.73 5.10
CA ALA A 894 45.77 15.75 5.75
C ALA A 894 47.11 15.97 5.01
#